data_AF-A0A6A6R9C5-F1
#
_entry.id   AF-A0A6A6R9C5-F1
#
_cell.length_a   1.000
_cell.length_b   1.000
_cell.length_c   1.000
_cell.angle_alpha   90.00
_cell.angle_beta   90.00
_cell.angle_gamma   90.00
#
_symmetry.space_group_name_H-M   'P 1'
#
loop_
_entity.id
_entity.type
_entity.pdbx_description
1 polymer ?
#
loop_
_entity_poly.entity_id
_entity_poly.type
_entity_poly.pdbx_seq_one_letter_code
_entity_poly.pdbx_strand_id
1 'polypeptide(L)'
;MADATTMNRKTPRPEDILLEHYAFLKAYLGPHLRERKSAQRRSHRTKDRLTRLPQAQFQDHSTDVYDESLRREQWSTKGSSRTSNVPRFLHPNPAYQQKRNVARQKLASLSLERFQQQCTDVFHEAERRYPHFMSDSLPRSPLSSRSSGSSEAEVQRIGSNAIHVDRTGGGLSPPSVAASSHFPSSPRMMLLDLPPELLRQILHTLDAESFYVCLVTCKTFREHALNSKALLKDQLRRMPGLQDPVSSSQQDAASLVTLFSQRATRHLHSGAAFLSDVYSYLPTTKTDWKNSTLISSPGESGHGLMLANVCADTGVVRIYRIIEASPRLSHIIDPYGLSLGHGSTFAWPDCEVVKIAVCEPDVMSSKGNSAHTIAILYRSKRSKSTRGTHCSAQERPSSSPEPIRLVTFRLDEQFGPIVLDVFEMEMESETPNDVVAVAVSKSGTSLVLTRWFEGRHPKHKLTKYSKRYDQDVPPPANSTLLESHADEIISSMQVRGKRLHLFQSCLPVPRWTVSNILSRLEIHRRNNYLPDDVEAFSSPSLGKAIAFHHHHRVTDPQLNDGAPTCLNTALEVMLRREEHNCTTPRWLTPGRVGAFLLKAIHYCADSSCDTFDLEKDYSNLHHVFVARLVGLDLFNLSSLGVRMAVSPHSHRIAMTSWKRVLVWAIDSKAFLDPGTLPEGTVPGDYAYLEGCGYRYYQSNPLDQEMVELHPVELPEAGVVFELAFREEDELWAWTDRGLVKWKFGPGAYGGRDTAMLD
;
A
#
# COMPACT_ATOMS: atom_id res chain seq x y z
N MET A 1 -11.72 -51.56 57.85
CA MET A 1 -10.74 -51.54 56.74
C MET A 1 -11.48 -51.99 55.49
N ALA A 2 -11.54 -51.26 54.38
CA ALA A 2 -11.21 -49.85 54.12
C ALA A 2 -12.13 -49.35 52.99
N ASP A 3 -12.26 -48.03 52.80
CA ASP A 3 -13.41 -47.41 52.12
C ASP A 3 -13.63 -47.76 50.64
N ALA A 4 -14.90 -47.87 50.28
CA ALA A 4 -15.37 -47.70 48.92
C ALA A 4 -15.63 -46.21 48.65
N THR A 5 -14.87 -45.59 47.73
CA THR A 5 -15.18 -44.25 47.20
C THR A 5 -15.36 -44.28 45.69
N THR A 6 -16.62 -44.16 45.29
CA THR A 6 -17.11 -44.21 43.91
C THR A 6 -16.66 -43.00 43.09
N MET A 7 -15.71 -43.17 42.18
CA MET A 7 -15.34 -42.15 41.18
C MET A 7 -16.18 -42.30 39.90
N ASN A 8 -17.47 -41.94 39.99
CA ASN A 8 -18.36 -41.83 38.83
C ASN A 8 -17.94 -40.62 37.98
N ARG A 9 -17.11 -40.87 36.96
CA ARG A 9 -16.60 -39.86 36.03
C ARG A 9 -17.71 -39.43 35.05
N LYS A 10 -18.60 -38.55 35.51
CA LYS A 10 -19.65 -37.92 34.67
C LYS A 10 -19.02 -37.40 33.38
N THR A 11 -19.59 -37.77 32.24
CA THR A 11 -19.26 -37.13 30.96
C THR A 11 -19.55 -35.63 31.07
N PRO A 12 -18.59 -34.74 30.79
CA PRO A 12 -18.81 -33.29 30.90
C PRO A 12 -19.96 -32.88 29.96
N ARG A 13 -20.80 -31.93 30.39
CA ARG A 13 -21.88 -31.44 29.52
C ARG A 13 -21.24 -30.67 28.38
N PRO A 14 -21.84 -30.67 27.17
CA PRO A 14 -21.24 -29.96 26.03
C PRO A 14 -21.14 -28.44 26.24
N GLU A 15 -21.90 -27.89 27.19
CA GLU A 15 -21.79 -26.49 27.63
C GLU A 15 -20.57 -26.24 28.53
N ASP A 16 -20.21 -27.22 29.38
CA ASP A 16 -19.00 -27.14 30.23
C ASP A 16 -17.73 -27.13 29.34
N ILE A 17 -17.74 -27.90 28.25
CA ILE A 17 -16.67 -27.93 27.23
C ILE A 17 -16.58 -26.59 26.48
N LEU A 18 -17.72 -26.04 26.05
CA LEU A 18 -17.75 -24.72 25.40
C LEU A 18 -17.26 -23.59 26.31
N LEU A 19 -17.53 -23.67 27.62
CA LEU A 19 -17.05 -22.71 28.61
C LEU A 19 -15.52 -22.74 28.72
N GLU A 20 -14.90 -23.93 28.70
CA GLU A 20 -13.43 -24.09 28.65
C GLU A 20 -12.85 -23.45 27.38
N HIS A 21 -13.43 -23.75 26.20
CA HIS A 21 -12.99 -23.15 24.94
C HIS A 21 -13.12 -21.62 24.97
N TYR A 22 -14.23 -21.09 25.49
CA TYR A 22 -14.45 -19.65 25.64
C TYR A 22 -13.42 -19.00 26.55
N ALA A 23 -13.14 -19.59 27.72
CA ALA A 23 -12.15 -19.09 28.66
C ALA A 23 -10.73 -19.09 28.06
N PHE A 24 -10.36 -20.15 27.34
CA PHE A 24 -9.09 -20.21 26.61
C PHE A 24 -9.01 -19.15 25.51
N LEU A 25 -10.04 -19.04 24.65
CA LEU A 25 -10.07 -18.05 23.58
C LEU A 25 -10.05 -16.61 24.12
N LYS A 26 -10.67 -16.33 25.27
CA LYS A 26 -10.62 -15.03 25.96
C LYS A 26 -9.18 -14.65 26.36
N ALA A 27 -8.38 -15.62 26.82
CA ALA A 27 -6.97 -15.42 27.12
C ALA A 27 -6.11 -15.29 25.84
N TYR A 28 -6.27 -16.23 24.90
CA TYR A 28 -5.54 -16.30 23.64
C TYR A 28 -5.73 -15.05 22.76
N LEU A 29 -6.94 -14.50 22.72
CA LEU A 29 -7.27 -13.27 21.99
C LEU A 29 -7.04 -11.99 22.79
N GLY A 30 -6.72 -12.08 24.09
CA GLY A 30 -6.60 -10.94 25.00
C GLY A 30 -5.71 -9.80 24.48
N PRO A 31 -4.49 -10.07 23.98
CA PRO A 31 -3.63 -9.04 23.36
C PRO A 31 -4.24 -8.44 22.09
N HIS A 32 -4.68 -9.29 21.16
CA HIS A 32 -5.21 -8.91 19.85
C HIS A 32 -6.55 -8.15 19.92
N LEU A 33 -7.39 -8.39 20.93
CA LEU A 33 -8.64 -7.66 21.15
C LEU A 33 -8.41 -6.28 21.79
N ARG A 34 -7.31 -6.08 22.55
CA ARG A 34 -6.92 -4.76 23.03
C ARG A 34 -6.46 -3.88 21.87
N GLU A 35 -5.61 -4.45 21.01
CA GLU A 35 -5.09 -3.81 19.79
C GLU A 35 -6.17 -3.50 18.74
N ARG A 36 -7.29 -4.25 18.72
CA ARG A 36 -8.44 -3.94 17.84
C ARG A 36 -9.49 -3.02 18.45
N LYS A 37 -9.53 -2.78 19.77
CA LYS A 37 -10.48 -1.84 20.39
C LYS A 37 -10.21 -0.38 19.98
N SER A 38 -8.96 -0.04 19.66
CA SER A 38 -8.58 1.24 19.03
C SER A 38 -8.91 1.31 17.53
N ALA A 39 -9.04 0.17 16.84
CA ALA A 39 -9.23 0.07 15.37
C ALA A 39 -10.66 -0.31 14.93
N GLN A 40 -11.68 -0.12 15.77
CA GLN A 40 -12.99 -0.78 15.65
C GLN A 40 -13.96 -0.17 14.60
N ARG A 41 -13.55 -0.12 13.32
CA ARG A 41 -14.48 0.08 12.16
C ARG A 41 -14.03 -0.67 10.89
N ARG A 42 -14.04 -2.01 10.88
CA ARG A 42 -14.06 -2.83 9.62
C ARG A 42 -14.52 -4.28 9.83
N SER A 43 -15.12 -4.84 8.77
CA SER A 43 -15.67 -6.21 8.60
C SER A 43 -17.00 -6.55 9.30
N HIS A 44 -18.09 -6.54 8.52
CA HIS A 44 -19.40 -7.09 8.87
C HIS A 44 -19.86 -8.20 7.89
N ARG A 45 -18.92 -8.88 7.19
CA ARG A 45 -19.25 -9.84 6.10
C ARG A 45 -19.04 -11.33 6.42
N THR A 46 -18.54 -11.69 7.61
CA THR A 46 -18.39 -13.11 8.02
C THR A 46 -19.47 -13.59 9.02
N LYS A 47 -20.11 -12.66 9.74
CA LYS A 47 -21.09 -12.95 10.83
C LYS A 47 -22.29 -13.80 10.41
N ASP A 48 -22.67 -13.76 9.14
CA ASP A 48 -23.84 -14.44 8.59
C ASP A 48 -23.72 -15.97 8.46
N ARG A 49 -22.52 -16.54 8.58
CA ARG A 49 -22.31 -18.00 8.42
C ARG A 49 -22.40 -18.76 9.73
N LEU A 50 -21.73 -18.29 10.78
CA LEU A 50 -21.71 -18.94 12.10
C LEU A 50 -23.06 -18.87 12.81
N THR A 51 -23.74 -17.73 12.71
CA THR A 51 -25.10 -17.50 13.24
C THR A 51 -26.16 -18.46 12.69
N ARG A 52 -25.91 -19.09 11.54
CA ARG A 52 -26.82 -20.06 10.90
C ARG A 52 -26.47 -21.53 11.21
N LEU A 53 -25.40 -21.81 11.96
CA LEU A 53 -25.00 -23.18 12.28
C LEU A 53 -25.87 -23.78 13.41
N PRO A 54 -26.40 -25.01 13.23
CA PRO A 54 -27.00 -25.80 14.31
C PRO A 54 -26.06 -25.99 15.50
N GLN A 55 -26.60 -26.16 16.71
CA GLN A 55 -25.82 -26.14 17.94
C GLN A 55 -24.69 -27.19 17.99
N ALA A 56 -24.96 -28.42 17.54
CA ALA A 56 -23.95 -29.47 17.46
C ALA A 56 -22.82 -29.14 16.47
N GLN A 57 -23.13 -28.48 15.35
CA GLN A 57 -22.12 -28.06 14.36
C GLN A 57 -21.28 -26.88 14.86
N PHE A 58 -21.88 -25.98 15.65
CA PHE A 58 -21.14 -24.91 16.33
C PHE A 58 -20.20 -25.47 17.41
N GLN A 59 -20.65 -26.46 18.19
CA GLN A 59 -19.82 -27.18 19.16
C GLN A 59 -18.63 -27.86 18.48
N ASP A 60 -18.87 -28.64 17.42
CA ASP A 60 -17.81 -29.29 16.64
C ASP A 60 -16.78 -28.27 16.08
N HIS A 61 -17.26 -27.14 15.56
CA HIS A 61 -16.39 -26.09 15.04
C HIS A 61 -15.60 -25.37 16.14
N SER A 62 -16.20 -25.15 17.31
CA SER A 62 -15.54 -24.60 18.49
C SER A 62 -14.40 -25.51 18.96
N THR A 63 -14.63 -26.83 19.05
CA THR A 63 -13.58 -27.82 19.36
C THR A 63 -12.46 -27.79 18.32
N ASP A 64 -12.80 -27.77 17.02
CA ASP A 64 -11.81 -27.78 15.95
C ASP A 64 -10.93 -26.51 15.94
N VAL A 65 -11.47 -25.37 16.37
CA VAL A 65 -10.72 -24.11 16.56
C VAL A 65 -9.90 -24.11 17.85
N TYR A 66 -10.44 -24.64 18.96
CA TYR A 66 -9.72 -24.81 20.23
C TYR A 66 -8.49 -25.69 20.05
N ASP A 67 -8.65 -26.90 19.47
CA ASP A 67 -7.57 -27.85 19.18
C ASP A 67 -6.42 -27.18 18.40
N GLU A 68 -6.74 -26.41 17.35
CA GLU A 68 -5.75 -25.76 16.50
C GLU A 68 -5.09 -24.57 17.21
N SER A 69 -5.83 -23.85 18.08
CA SER A 69 -5.26 -22.75 18.88
C SER A 69 -4.24 -23.26 19.91
N LEU A 70 -4.56 -24.38 20.59
CA LEU A 70 -3.65 -25.07 21.50
C LEU A 70 -2.42 -25.64 20.76
N ARG A 71 -2.61 -26.22 19.55
CA ARG A 71 -1.49 -26.67 18.70
C ARG A 71 -0.57 -25.51 18.30
N ARG A 72 -1.13 -24.35 17.94
CA ARG A 72 -0.37 -23.14 17.58
C ARG A 72 0.40 -22.56 18.76
N GLU A 73 -0.20 -22.53 19.95
CA GLU A 73 0.48 -22.12 21.18
C GLU A 73 1.65 -23.06 21.51
N GLN A 74 1.44 -24.38 21.48
CA GLN A 74 2.50 -25.37 21.71
C GLN A 74 3.63 -25.27 20.67
N TRP A 75 3.30 -24.98 19.40
CA TRP A 75 4.30 -24.70 18.36
C TRP A 75 5.09 -23.42 18.67
N SER A 76 4.43 -22.35 19.09
CA SER A 76 5.07 -21.07 19.45
C SER A 76 6.02 -21.20 20.64
N THR A 77 5.60 -21.92 21.69
CA THR A 77 6.37 -22.02 22.95
C THR A 77 7.49 -23.06 22.89
N LYS A 78 7.38 -24.10 22.03
CA LYS A 78 8.36 -25.21 21.97
C LYS A 78 9.10 -25.34 20.63
N GLY A 79 8.73 -24.56 19.61
CA GLY A 79 9.26 -24.65 18.24
C GLY A 79 10.73 -24.25 18.06
N SER A 80 11.39 -23.70 19.08
CA SER A 80 12.81 -23.35 19.03
C SER A 80 13.77 -24.52 19.32
N SER A 81 13.26 -25.69 19.75
CA SER A 81 14.09 -26.88 20.01
C SER A 81 14.02 -27.88 18.85
N ARG A 82 15.18 -28.38 18.42
CA ARG A 82 15.37 -29.37 17.33
C ARG A 82 14.72 -30.75 17.59
N THR A 83 14.01 -30.94 18.70
CA THR A 83 13.36 -32.19 19.13
C THR A 83 11.84 -32.07 19.31
N SER A 84 11.21 -30.97 18.88
CA SER A 84 9.77 -30.73 19.07
C SER A 84 8.89 -31.57 18.12
N ASN A 85 8.31 -32.66 18.64
CA ASN A 85 7.36 -33.54 17.93
C ASN A 85 5.94 -32.95 17.79
N VAL A 86 5.79 -31.65 17.51
CA VAL A 86 4.47 -31.03 17.29
C VAL A 86 4.07 -31.18 15.81
N PRO A 87 2.90 -31.78 15.48
CA PRO A 87 2.47 -31.92 14.10
C PRO A 87 2.20 -30.59 13.38
N ARG A 88 2.48 -30.54 12.07
CA ARG A 88 2.24 -29.36 11.21
C ARG A 88 0.74 -29.06 10.99
N PHE A 89 -0.12 -30.06 11.18
CA PHE A 89 -1.58 -29.96 11.15
C PHE A 89 -2.18 -30.99 12.12
N LEU A 90 -3.42 -30.78 12.58
CA LEU A 90 -4.14 -31.76 13.39
C LEU A 90 -4.34 -33.06 12.60
N HIS A 91 -3.87 -34.20 13.14
CA HIS A 91 -4.01 -35.49 12.47
C HIS A 91 -5.50 -35.87 12.28
N PRO A 92 -5.85 -36.58 11.18
CA PRO A 92 -7.20 -37.08 10.96
C PRO A 92 -7.62 -38.02 12.10
N ASN A 93 -8.77 -37.75 12.73
CA ASN A 93 -9.35 -38.65 13.72
C ASN A 93 -10.33 -39.61 13.00
N PRO A 94 -10.15 -40.95 13.05
CA PRO A 94 -11.07 -41.89 12.41
C PRO A 94 -12.50 -41.85 12.96
N ALA A 95 -12.71 -41.33 14.18
CA ALA A 95 -14.04 -41.11 14.74
C ALA A 95 -14.78 -39.89 14.13
N TYR A 96 -14.09 -39.05 13.35
CA TYR A 96 -14.69 -37.87 12.70
C TYR A 96 -14.97 -38.14 11.23
N GLN A 97 -16.08 -37.59 10.73
CA GLN A 97 -16.40 -37.62 9.30
C GLN A 97 -15.26 -37.03 8.47
N GLN A 98 -14.96 -37.63 7.31
CA GLN A 98 -13.87 -37.21 6.44
C GLN A 98 -13.90 -35.71 6.09
N LYS A 99 -15.10 -35.14 5.90
CA LYS A 99 -15.30 -33.70 5.66
C LYS A 99 -14.80 -32.82 6.82
N ARG A 100 -14.98 -33.25 8.08
CA ARG A 100 -14.47 -32.55 9.28
C ARG A 100 -12.96 -32.63 9.38
N ASN A 101 -12.35 -33.80 9.12
CA ASN A 101 -10.89 -33.93 9.09
C ASN A 101 -10.25 -33.03 8.00
N VAL A 102 -10.86 -32.91 6.83
CA VAL A 102 -10.42 -31.95 5.78
C VAL A 102 -10.59 -30.49 6.26
N ALA A 103 -11.63 -30.17 7.02
CA ALA A 103 -11.80 -28.83 7.60
C ALA A 103 -10.72 -28.52 8.66
N ARG A 104 -10.41 -29.45 9.56
CA ARG A 104 -9.33 -29.32 10.56
C ARG A 104 -7.95 -29.12 9.89
N GLN A 105 -7.67 -29.84 8.81
CA GLN A 105 -6.46 -29.62 8.02
C GLN A 105 -6.43 -28.23 7.36
N LYS A 106 -7.58 -27.73 6.89
CA LYS A 106 -7.69 -26.35 6.36
C LYS A 106 -7.47 -25.28 7.42
N LEU A 107 -7.96 -25.46 8.65
CA LEU A 107 -7.69 -24.53 9.77
C LEU A 107 -6.18 -24.39 10.04
N ALA A 108 -5.43 -25.49 9.99
CA ALA A 108 -3.97 -25.46 10.11
C ALA A 108 -3.27 -24.70 8.96
N SER A 109 -3.88 -24.63 7.78
CA SER A 109 -3.34 -23.88 6.62
C SER A 109 -3.68 -22.37 6.61
N LEU A 110 -4.53 -21.89 7.52
CA LEU A 110 -4.87 -20.46 7.60
C LEU A 110 -3.71 -19.63 8.14
N SER A 111 -3.51 -18.42 7.61
CA SER A 111 -2.63 -17.41 8.20
C SER A 111 -3.03 -17.09 9.65
N LEU A 112 -2.10 -16.55 10.44
CA LEU A 112 -2.36 -16.22 11.85
C LEU A 112 -3.56 -15.27 11.99
N GLU A 113 -3.59 -14.19 11.22
CA GLU A 113 -4.68 -13.21 11.19
C GLU A 113 -6.04 -13.83 10.82
N ARG A 114 -6.10 -14.66 9.76
CA ARG A 114 -7.36 -15.33 9.37
C ARG A 114 -7.83 -16.31 10.43
N PHE A 115 -6.91 -17.00 11.09
CA PHE A 115 -7.23 -17.89 12.21
C PHE A 115 -7.70 -17.11 13.44
N GLN A 116 -7.03 -16.00 13.81
CA GLN A 116 -7.47 -15.09 14.87
C GLN A 116 -8.86 -14.50 14.60
N GLN A 117 -9.22 -14.23 13.34
CA GLN A 117 -10.58 -13.82 12.98
C GLN A 117 -11.58 -14.97 13.19
N GLN A 118 -11.26 -16.23 12.84
CA GLN A 118 -12.12 -17.39 13.17
C GLN A 118 -12.29 -17.56 14.69
N CYS A 119 -11.21 -17.45 15.47
CA CYS A 119 -11.28 -17.44 16.93
C CYS A 119 -12.17 -16.31 17.46
N THR A 120 -12.06 -15.10 16.90
CA THR A 120 -12.86 -13.93 17.28
C THR A 120 -14.33 -14.09 16.92
N ASP A 121 -14.64 -14.72 15.79
CA ASP A 121 -16.01 -14.98 15.37
C ASP A 121 -16.65 -16.08 16.26
N VAL A 122 -15.91 -17.13 16.62
CA VAL A 122 -16.36 -18.18 17.58
C VAL A 122 -16.55 -17.60 18.98
N PHE A 123 -15.63 -16.74 19.44
CA PHE A 123 -15.69 -16.08 20.75
C PHE A 123 -16.98 -15.25 20.91
N HIS A 124 -17.27 -14.33 19.98
CA HIS A 124 -18.48 -13.50 20.07
C HIS A 124 -19.78 -14.30 19.82
N GLU A 125 -19.75 -15.36 19.00
CA GLU A 125 -20.92 -16.23 18.81
C GLU A 125 -21.20 -17.08 20.07
N ALA A 126 -20.16 -17.45 20.83
CA ALA A 126 -20.32 -18.08 22.15
C ALA A 126 -20.97 -17.13 23.16
N GLU A 127 -20.51 -15.88 23.26
CA GLU A 127 -21.15 -14.85 24.11
C GLU A 127 -22.62 -14.62 23.72
N ARG A 128 -22.93 -14.63 22.41
CA ARG A 128 -24.29 -14.47 21.91
C ARG A 128 -25.20 -15.65 22.28
N ARG A 129 -24.72 -16.89 22.15
CA ARG A 129 -25.51 -18.10 22.44
C ARG A 129 -25.62 -18.39 23.94
N TYR A 130 -24.60 -18.00 24.71
CA TYR A 130 -24.50 -18.24 26.14
C TYR A 130 -24.10 -16.97 26.90
N PRO A 131 -25.02 -15.99 27.09
CA PRO A 131 -24.69 -14.72 27.75
C PRO A 131 -24.12 -14.87 29.16
N HIS A 132 -24.42 -15.97 29.86
CA HIS A 132 -23.90 -16.26 31.19
C HIS A 132 -22.38 -16.55 31.21
N PHE A 133 -21.75 -16.84 30.06
CA PHE A 133 -20.29 -16.97 29.94
C PHE A 133 -19.57 -15.63 30.22
N MET A 134 -20.27 -14.50 30.11
CA MET A 134 -19.72 -13.18 30.42
C MET A 134 -19.67 -12.86 31.93
N SER A 135 -20.25 -13.71 32.78
CA SER A 135 -20.21 -13.55 34.24
C SER A 135 -18.83 -13.90 34.80
N ASP A 136 -18.33 -13.11 35.76
CA ASP A 136 -16.96 -13.21 36.30
C ASP A 136 -16.71 -14.46 37.19
N SER A 137 -17.63 -15.41 37.24
CA SER A 137 -17.50 -16.68 37.96
C SER A 137 -16.86 -17.79 37.11
N LEU A 138 -15.76 -17.49 36.42
CA LEU A 138 -14.93 -18.52 35.76
C LEU A 138 -13.92 -19.10 36.76
N PRO A 139 -13.88 -20.43 36.98
CA PRO A 139 -12.86 -21.02 37.84
C PRO A 139 -11.48 -20.87 37.19
N ARG A 140 -10.53 -20.26 37.92
CA ARG A 140 -9.12 -20.18 37.48
C ARG A 140 -8.54 -21.59 37.32
N SER A 141 -7.96 -21.88 36.17
CA SER A 141 -7.12 -23.08 35.99
C SER A 141 -5.99 -23.10 37.03
N PRO A 142 -5.65 -24.26 37.63
CA PRO A 142 -4.82 -24.36 38.83
C PRO A 142 -3.30 -24.26 38.54
N LEU A 143 -2.88 -23.24 37.79
CA LEU A 143 -1.50 -23.02 37.37
C LEU A 143 -1.07 -21.55 37.51
N SER A 144 -1.27 -20.95 38.67
CA SER A 144 -0.31 -20.04 39.32
C SER A 144 -0.85 -19.57 40.68
N SER A 145 -0.22 -19.98 41.77
CA SER A 145 -0.55 -19.53 43.13
C SER A 145 0.70 -19.23 43.93
N ARG A 146 1.05 -17.94 44.06
CA ARG A 146 1.94 -17.43 45.10
C ARG A 146 1.50 -16.05 45.59
N SER A 147 1.60 -15.87 46.91
CA SER A 147 1.57 -14.63 47.72
C SER A 147 0.30 -13.75 47.75
N SER A 148 -0.40 -13.83 48.90
CA SER A 148 -0.88 -12.73 49.80
C SER A 148 -1.65 -11.51 49.25
N GLY A 149 -2.72 -10.99 49.87
CA GLY A 149 -3.47 -11.43 51.06
C GLY A 149 -3.77 -10.33 52.09
N SER A 150 -4.96 -9.72 52.04
CA SER A 150 -5.66 -8.94 53.09
C SER A 150 -7.06 -8.55 52.55
N SER A 151 -8.20 -9.02 53.09
CA SER A 151 -9.08 -8.33 54.06
C SER A 151 -9.43 -6.87 53.66
N GLU A 152 -10.66 -6.35 53.67
CA GLU A 152 -11.99 -6.80 54.15
C GLU A 152 -13.08 -5.86 53.52
N ALA A 153 -14.42 -5.99 53.62
CA ALA A 153 -15.33 -6.88 54.36
C ALA A 153 -16.67 -7.08 53.55
N GLU A 154 -17.80 -7.35 54.24
CA GLU A 154 -19.15 -7.62 53.70
C GLU A 154 -20.23 -6.86 54.50
N VAL A 155 -21.29 -6.34 53.85
CA VAL A 155 -22.64 -6.18 54.48
C VAL A 155 -23.76 -6.42 53.45
N GLN A 156 -24.65 -7.36 53.78
CA GLN A 156 -25.87 -7.72 53.04
C GLN A 156 -27.10 -6.91 53.52
N ARG A 157 -28.20 -6.86 52.73
CA ARG A 157 -29.51 -7.55 53.05
C ARG A 157 -30.75 -6.99 52.31
N ILE A 158 -31.54 -7.93 51.75
CA ILE A 158 -33.01 -8.14 51.89
C ILE A 158 -33.96 -6.96 51.55
N GLY A 159 -35.06 -7.14 50.79
CA GLY A 159 -35.59 -8.39 50.25
C GLY A 159 -36.93 -8.27 49.48
N SER A 160 -37.60 -9.42 49.37
CA SER A 160 -38.69 -9.75 48.45
C SER A 160 -40.07 -9.18 48.81
N ASN A 161 -40.99 -9.13 47.84
CA ASN A 161 -42.22 -9.94 47.90
C ASN A 161 -43.00 -9.98 46.57
N ALA A 162 -43.75 -11.07 46.36
CA ALA A 162 -44.71 -11.31 45.29
C ALA A 162 -45.93 -12.04 45.88
N ILE A 163 -47.10 -11.98 45.23
CA ILE A 163 -48.40 -12.71 45.42
C ILE A 163 -49.53 -11.80 44.88
N HIS A 164 -50.60 -12.23 44.21
CA HIS A 164 -50.92 -13.51 43.55
C HIS A 164 -52.10 -13.35 42.55
N VAL A 165 -52.27 -14.36 41.70
CA VAL A 165 -53.27 -14.61 40.64
C VAL A 165 -54.75 -14.56 41.10
N ASP A 166 -55.68 -14.27 40.17
CA ASP A 166 -56.94 -15.04 40.09
C ASP A 166 -57.43 -15.30 38.63
N ARG A 167 -58.32 -16.29 38.42
CA ARG A 167 -58.75 -16.89 37.11
C ARG A 167 -60.28 -17.02 36.97
N THR A 168 -60.77 -17.09 35.72
CA THR A 168 -61.98 -17.80 35.14
C THR A 168 -62.62 -16.93 34.01
N GLY A 169 -63.29 -17.38 32.93
CA GLY A 169 -63.50 -18.71 32.30
C GLY A 169 -64.97 -18.97 31.91
N GLY A 170 -65.42 -19.25 30.67
CA GLY A 170 -64.80 -19.24 29.32
C GLY A 170 -65.44 -20.27 28.33
N GLY A 171 -65.85 -19.89 27.09
CA GLY A 171 -66.41 -20.84 26.10
C GLY A 171 -67.03 -20.30 24.78
N LEU A 172 -66.95 -21.12 23.71
CA LEU A 172 -67.77 -21.22 22.47
C LEU A 172 -67.62 -20.19 21.31
N SER A 173 -68.06 -20.58 20.10
CA SER A 173 -67.93 -19.91 18.78
C SER A 173 -68.95 -20.51 17.77
N PRO A 174 -69.14 -20.02 16.52
CA PRO A 174 -69.11 -18.67 15.92
C PRO A 174 -70.51 -18.30 15.29
N PRO A 175 -70.79 -17.14 14.61
CA PRO A 175 -70.43 -16.95 13.19
C PRO A 175 -70.30 -15.49 12.63
N SER A 176 -69.93 -15.38 11.35
CA SER A 176 -70.33 -14.37 10.33
C SER A 176 -69.93 -12.87 10.40
N VAL A 177 -68.99 -12.51 9.50
CA VAL A 177 -69.00 -11.37 8.54
C VAL A 177 -69.62 -10.01 8.96
N ALA A 178 -68.78 -8.98 9.14
CA ALA A 178 -69.06 -7.61 8.68
C ALA A 178 -67.79 -6.74 8.49
N ALA A 179 -67.79 -6.01 7.37
CA ALA A 179 -67.04 -4.81 6.99
C ALA A 179 -65.96 -4.17 7.92
N SER A 180 -64.75 -4.09 7.35
CA SER A 180 -63.84 -2.93 7.33
C SER A 180 -63.73 -1.98 8.54
N SER A 181 -62.55 -1.99 9.18
CA SER A 181 -61.91 -0.77 9.67
C SER A 181 -60.44 -0.74 9.20
N HIS A 182 -60.07 0.30 8.45
CA HIS A 182 -58.65 0.54 8.13
C HIS A 182 -57.92 0.92 9.42
N PHE A 183 -56.88 0.18 9.78
CA PHE A 183 -55.81 0.75 10.61
C PHE A 183 -55.04 1.74 9.74
N PRO A 184 -54.93 3.03 10.11
CA PRO A 184 -54.02 3.92 9.42
C PRO A 184 -52.60 3.41 9.65
N SER A 185 -51.91 3.07 8.57
CA SER A 185 -50.47 2.79 8.62
C SER A 185 -49.78 4.01 9.23
N SER A 186 -49.09 3.82 10.36
CA SER A 186 -48.30 4.89 10.98
C SER A 186 -47.42 5.55 9.90
N PRO A 187 -47.46 6.88 9.73
CA PRO A 187 -46.75 7.54 8.65
C PRO A 187 -45.27 7.22 8.77
N ARG A 188 -44.68 6.64 7.72
CA ARG A 188 -43.23 6.46 7.62
C ARG A 188 -42.61 7.84 7.56
N MET A 189 -42.16 8.37 8.70
CA MET A 189 -41.32 9.56 8.74
C MET A 189 -40.10 9.29 7.86
N MET A 190 -40.00 10.02 6.76
CA MET A 190 -38.81 10.02 5.93
C MET A 190 -37.71 10.80 6.64
N LEU A 191 -36.45 10.56 6.24
CA LEU A 191 -35.30 11.22 6.86
C LEU A 191 -35.41 12.75 6.85
N LEU A 192 -36.02 13.33 5.81
CA LEU A 192 -36.19 14.78 5.64
C LEU A 192 -37.41 15.36 6.39
N ASP A 193 -38.28 14.52 6.95
CA ASP A 193 -39.45 14.95 7.75
C ASP A 193 -39.06 15.17 9.23
N LEU A 194 -37.81 14.89 9.60
CA LEU A 194 -37.30 15.06 10.96
C LEU A 194 -37.19 16.56 11.32
N PRO A 195 -37.37 16.92 12.61
CA PRO A 195 -37.10 18.26 13.11
C PRO A 195 -35.72 18.80 12.68
N PRO A 196 -35.60 20.09 12.32
CA PRO A 196 -34.34 20.72 11.89
C PRO A 196 -33.15 20.53 12.84
N GLU A 197 -33.42 20.31 14.13
CA GLU A 197 -32.44 20.08 15.19
C GLU A 197 -31.79 18.70 15.01
N LEU A 198 -32.59 17.66 14.75
CA LEU A 198 -32.11 16.32 14.49
C LEU A 198 -31.37 16.25 13.15
N LEU A 199 -31.84 16.95 12.11
CA LEU A 199 -31.15 17.06 10.82
C LEU A 199 -29.75 17.68 10.98
N ARG A 200 -29.64 18.78 11.75
CA ARG A 200 -28.33 19.39 12.05
C ARG A 200 -27.45 18.51 12.93
N GLN A 201 -28.02 17.77 13.88
CA GLN A 201 -27.27 16.81 14.70
C GLN A 201 -26.72 15.65 13.86
N ILE A 202 -27.50 15.11 12.92
CA ILE A 202 -27.02 14.11 11.95
C ILE A 202 -25.82 14.69 11.17
N LEU A 203 -25.97 15.86 10.55
CA LEU A 203 -24.89 16.52 9.81
C LEU A 203 -23.64 16.80 10.66
N HIS A 204 -23.79 17.02 11.97
CA HIS A 204 -22.68 17.19 12.92
C HIS A 204 -21.94 15.88 13.24
N THR A 205 -22.63 14.73 13.14
CA THR A 205 -22.03 13.39 13.38
C THR A 205 -21.42 12.75 12.12
N LEU A 206 -21.74 13.27 10.93
CA LEU A 206 -21.11 12.82 9.69
C LEU A 206 -19.62 13.15 9.66
N ASP A 207 -18.84 12.27 9.03
CA ASP A 207 -17.50 12.56 8.54
C ASP A 207 -17.54 13.60 7.40
N ALA A 208 -16.39 14.19 7.09
CA ALA A 208 -16.30 15.25 6.09
C ALA A 208 -16.72 14.80 4.67
N GLU A 209 -16.51 13.52 4.31
CA GLU A 209 -16.88 12.98 3.00
C GLU A 209 -18.41 12.83 2.88
N SER A 210 -19.02 12.12 3.84
CA SER A 210 -20.48 11.98 3.92
C SER A 210 -21.18 13.35 4.00
N PHE A 211 -20.62 14.29 4.76
CA PHE A 211 -21.17 15.65 4.88
C PHE A 211 -21.10 16.41 3.56
N TYR A 212 -19.96 16.42 2.85
CA TYR A 212 -19.84 17.05 1.54
C TYR A 212 -20.85 16.48 0.53
N VAL A 213 -20.98 15.16 0.48
CA VAL A 213 -21.91 14.46 -0.40
C VAL A 213 -23.36 14.88 -0.12
N CYS A 214 -23.76 15.01 1.15
CA CYS A 214 -25.06 15.56 1.52
C CYS A 214 -25.27 17.02 1.04
N LEU A 215 -24.24 17.89 1.11
CA LEU A 215 -24.32 19.29 0.66
C LEU A 215 -24.47 19.46 -0.87
N VAL A 216 -24.00 18.49 -1.65
CA VAL A 216 -24.07 18.50 -3.12
C VAL A 216 -25.34 17.79 -3.61
N THR A 217 -25.75 16.70 -2.96
CA THR A 217 -26.89 15.87 -3.40
C THR A 217 -28.26 16.34 -2.88
N CYS A 218 -28.31 17.08 -1.76
CA CYS A 218 -29.57 17.43 -1.10
C CYS A 218 -29.67 18.93 -0.75
N LYS A 219 -30.64 19.62 -1.34
CA LYS A 219 -30.91 21.05 -1.08
C LYS A 219 -31.25 21.32 0.39
N THR A 220 -32.10 20.49 0.99
CA THR A 220 -32.53 20.63 2.40
C THR A 220 -31.34 20.53 3.38
N PHE A 221 -30.44 19.55 3.19
CA PHE A 221 -29.23 19.47 4.01
C PHE A 221 -28.29 20.67 3.82
N ARG A 222 -28.16 21.17 2.59
CA ARG A 222 -27.40 22.39 2.28
C ARG A 222 -27.99 23.62 2.98
N GLU A 223 -29.30 23.77 3.00
CA GLU A 223 -30.02 24.84 3.70
C GLU A 223 -29.80 24.75 5.22
N HIS A 224 -29.89 23.56 5.82
CA HIS A 224 -29.59 23.39 7.26
C HIS A 224 -28.14 23.72 7.62
N ALA A 225 -27.18 23.44 6.72
CA ALA A 225 -25.78 23.79 6.90
C ALA A 225 -25.54 25.31 6.77
N LEU A 226 -26.12 25.98 5.77
CA LEU A 226 -26.06 27.44 5.62
C LEU A 226 -26.64 28.17 6.85
N ASN A 227 -27.68 27.60 7.47
CA ASN A 227 -28.28 28.12 8.69
C ASN A 227 -27.45 27.87 9.97
N SER A 228 -26.28 27.22 9.91
CA SER A 228 -25.44 26.94 11.09
C SER A 228 -23.94 27.16 10.84
N LYS A 229 -23.48 28.38 11.14
CA LYS A 229 -22.05 28.73 11.11
C LYS A 229 -21.21 27.88 12.07
N ALA A 230 -21.79 27.42 13.18
CA ALA A 230 -21.11 26.55 14.14
C ALA A 230 -20.81 25.17 13.54
N LEU A 231 -21.80 24.54 12.87
CA LEU A 231 -21.65 23.26 12.17
C LEU A 231 -20.57 23.34 11.07
N LEU A 232 -20.60 24.40 10.25
CA LEU A 232 -19.61 24.59 9.17
C LEU A 232 -18.20 24.80 9.71
N LYS A 233 -18.04 25.60 10.78
CA LYS A 233 -16.75 25.77 11.45
C LYS A 233 -16.26 24.45 12.04
N ASP A 234 -17.12 23.68 12.70
CA ASP A 234 -16.71 22.40 13.30
C ASP A 234 -16.27 21.37 12.24
N GLN A 235 -17.03 21.22 11.14
CA GLN A 235 -16.62 20.34 10.04
C GLN A 235 -15.29 20.79 9.39
N LEU A 236 -15.04 22.10 9.25
CA LEU A 236 -13.76 22.65 8.77
C LEU A 236 -12.54 22.36 9.67
N ARG A 237 -12.76 22.13 10.98
CA ARG A 237 -11.69 21.81 11.95
C ARG A 237 -11.26 20.34 11.94
N ARG A 238 -12.16 19.47 11.50
CA ARG A 238 -11.93 18.02 11.33
C ARG A 238 -11.21 17.70 10.02
N MET A 239 -11.12 18.65 9.10
CA MET A 239 -10.42 18.51 7.83
C MET A 239 -8.90 18.67 8.00
N PRO A 240 -8.08 17.92 7.25
CA PRO A 240 -6.64 18.16 7.21
C PRO A 240 -6.28 19.48 6.51
N GLY A 241 -5.06 19.98 6.76
CA GLY A 241 -4.43 21.12 6.08
C GLY A 241 -4.25 22.37 6.94
N LEU A 242 -3.43 23.32 6.47
CA LEU A 242 -3.15 24.55 7.22
C LEU A 242 -4.41 25.39 7.45
N GLN A 243 -4.60 25.80 8.71
CA GLN A 243 -5.73 26.58 9.16
C GLN A 243 -5.41 28.07 9.11
N ASP A 244 -5.66 28.70 7.96
CA ASP A 244 -5.64 30.16 7.84
C ASP A 244 -6.51 30.81 8.94
N PRO A 245 -6.06 31.90 9.58
CA PRO A 245 -6.90 32.62 10.54
C PRO A 245 -8.06 33.24 9.78
N VAL A 246 -9.25 32.64 9.93
CA VAL A 246 -10.49 33.01 9.22
C VAL A 246 -10.70 34.52 9.35
N SER A 247 -10.44 35.24 8.25
CA SER A 247 -10.47 36.70 8.25
C SER A 247 -11.88 37.17 8.65
N SER A 248 -12.00 38.39 9.21
CA SER A 248 -13.30 38.94 9.60
C SER A 248 -14.33 38.97 8.44
N SER A 249 -13.86 39.04 7.19
CA SER A 249 -14.64 38.92 5.95
C SER A 249 -15.12 37.51 5.60
N GLN A 250 -14.51 36.44 6.13
CA GLN A 250 -14.87 35.04 5.86
C GLN A 250 -15.91 34.47 6.84
N GLN A 251 -16.52 35.31 7.68
CA GLN A 251 -17.48 34.87 8.70
C GLN A 251 -18.90 34.57 8.17
N ASP A 252 -19.16 34.72 6.87
CA ASP A 252 -20.44 34.33 6.28
C ASP A 252 -20.57 32.82 6.02
N ALA A 253 -21.80 32.29 6.10
CA ALA A 253 -22.06 30.88 5.90
C ALA A 253 -21.81 30.42 4.46
N ALA A 254 -22.06 31.25 3.44
CA ALA A 254 -21.78 30.89 2.05
C ALA A 254 -20.26 30.82 1.79
N SER A 255 -19.49 31.75 2.38
CA SER A 255 -18.02 31.73 2.37
C SER A 255 -17.47 30.48 3.05
N LEU A 256 -18.02 30.09 4.21
CA LEU A 256 -17.63 28.86 4.92
C LEU A 256 -17.97 27.58 4.11
N VAL A 257 -19.12 27.50 3.44
CA VAL A 257 -19.45 26.37 2.54
C VAL A 257 -18.48 26.32 1.35
N THR A 258 -18.07 27.46 0.82
CA THR A 258 -17.12 27.55 -0.30
C THR A 258 -15.73 27.07 0.14
N LEU A 259 -15.23 27.56 1.28
CA LEU A 259 -13.97 27.13 1.88
C LEU A 259 -13.98 25.64 2.22
N PHE A 260 -15.07 25.15 2.81
CA PHE A 260 -15.26 23.72 3.08
C PHE A 260 -15.19 22.90 1.79
N SER A 261 -15.86 23.34 0.72
CA SER A 261 -15.85 22.64 -0.56
C SER A 261 -14.46 22.58 -1.20
N GLN A 262 -13.70 23.67 -1.12
CA GLN A 262 -12.32 23.74 -1.59
C GLN A 262 -11.40 22.81 -0.80
N ARG A 263 -11.51 22.77 0.53
CA ARG A 263 -10.72 21.85 1.39
C ARG A 263 -11.17 20.40 1.22
N ALA A 264 -12.46 20.12 1.09
CA ALA A 264 -12.99 18.78 0.83
C ALA A 264 -12.41 18.19 -0.45
N THR A 265 -12.37 18.98 -1.52
CA THR A 265 -11.69 18.60 -2.77
C THR A 265 -10.18 18.42 -2.56
N ARG A 266 -9.51 19.39 -1.91
CA ARG A 266 -8.06 19.33 -1.66
C ARG A 266 -7.64 18.09 -0.86
N HIS A 267 -8.49 17.59 0.04
CA HIS A 267 -8.20 16.44 0.89
C HIS A 267 -9.01 15.18 0.53
N LEU A 268 -9.55 15.10 -0.69
CA LEU A 268 -10.26 13.93 -1.25
C LEU A 268 -11.56 13.53 -0.52
N HIS A 269 -12.03 14.35 0.41
CA HIS A 269 -13.35 14.23 1.05
C HIS A 269 -14.49 14.73 0.15
N SER A 270 -14.26 14.96 -1.15
CA SER A 270 -15.32 15.31 -2.12
C SER A 270 -16.06 14.08 -2.69
N GLY A 271 -16.15 12.98 -1.94
CA GLY A 271 -16.72 11.71 -2.41
C GLY A 271 -15.80 10.92 -3.34
N ALA A 272 -14.48 11.18 -3.31
CA ALA A 272 -13.52 10.67 -4.30
C ALA A 272 -13.45 9.13 -4.39
N ALA A 273 -13.89 8.40 -3.35
CA ALA A 273 -13.95 6.94 -3.36
C ALA A 273 -14.97 6.37 -4.37
N PHE A 274 -15.99 7.14 -4.75
CA PHE A 274 -17.08 6.68 -5.61
C PHE A 274 -17.45 7.66 -6.74
N LEU A 275 -17.35 8.96 -6.50
CA LEU A 275 -17.56 10.02 -7.50
C LEU A 275 -16.38 10.24 -8.45
N SER A 276 -15.23 9.57 -8.25
CA SER A 276 -14.15 9.61 -9.23
C SER A 276 -14.64 9.10 -10.59
N ASP A 277 -14.41 9.84 -11.66
CA ASP A 277 -14.64 9.35 -13.02
C ASP A 277 -13.54 8.35 -13.39
N VAL A 278 -13.89 7.29 -14.13
CA VAL A 278 -12.95 6.25 -14.58
C VAL A 278 -13.08 6.05 -16.09
N TYR A 279 -11.98 6.25 -16.80
CA TYR A 279 -11.87 6.04 -18.25
C TYR A 279 -10.90 4.88 -18.50
N SER A 280 -11.32 3.88 -19.25
CA SER A 280 -10.50 2.70 -19.58
C SER A 280 -10.18 2.66 -21.07
N TYR A 281 -8.90 2.53 -21.43
CA TYR A 281 -8.43 2.40 -22.81
C TYR A 281 -7.89 0.98 -23.02
N LEU A 282 -8.65 0.18 -23.76
CA LEU A 282 -8.35 -1.22 -24.04
C LEU A 282 -7.26 -1.32 -25.14
N PRO A 283 -6.26 -2.21 -24.99
CA PRO A 283 -5.26 -2.39 -26.04
C PRO A 283 -5.88 -3.02 -27.31
N THR A 284 -5.51 -2.48 -28.46
CA THR A 284 -5.93 -2.95 -29.80
C THR A 284 -5.25 -4.26 -30.22
N THR A 285 -4.14 -4.63 -29.57
CA THR A 285 -3.40 -5.88 -29.81
C THR A 285 -3.09 -6.61 -28.52
N LYS A 286 -2.73 -7.89 -28.61
CA LYS A 286 -2.27 -8.69 -27.47
C LYS A 286 -0.98 -8.12 -26.87
N THR A 287 -1.08 -7.55 -25.67
CA THR A 287 0.01 -6.85 -24.99
C THR A 287 0.75 -7.73 -23.98
N ASP A 288 2.07 -7.54 -23.86
CA ASP A 288 2.85 -7.95 -22.70
C ASP A 288 2.67 -6.91 -21.59
N TRP A 289 1.84 -7.25 -20.61
CA TRP A 289 1.51 -6.40 -19.47
C TRP A 289 2.71 -6.08 -18.56
N LYS A 290 3.73 -6.95 -18.51
CA LYS A 290 4.87 -6.85 -17.57
C LYS A 290 6.03 -6.03 -18.13
N ASN A 291 6.18 -6.04 -19.45
CA ASN A 291 7.19 -5.24 -20.14
C ASN A 291 6.61 -3.96 -20.75
N SER A 292 5.29 -3.74 -20.72
CA SER A 292 4.72 -2.41 -20.98
C SER A 292 4.91 -1.51 -19.76
N THR A 293 5.20 -0.22 -19.99
CA THR A 293 5.54 0.73 -18.91
C THR A 293 4.99 2.13 -19.18
N LEU A 294 4.69 2.87 -18.11
CA LEU A 294 4.12 4.21 -18.11
C LEU A 294 5.13 5.19 -17.51
N ILE A 295 5.50 6.23 -18.25
CA ILE A 295 6.52 7.22 -17.88
C ILE A 295 5.89 8.59 -17.72
N SER A 296 6.21 9.27 -16.62
CA SER A 296 5.94 10.71 -16.44
C SER A 296 7.13 11.53 -16.93
N SER A 297 6.84 12.65 -17.60
CA SER A 297 7.82 13.61 -18.09
C SER A 297 7.42 15.01 -17.61
N PRO A 298 8.29 15.77 -16.93
CA PRO A 298 8.05 17.18 -16.71
C PRO A 298 8.15 17.88 -18.08
N GLY A 299 7.06 18.53 -18.50
CA GLY A 299 6.99 19.31 -19.73
C GLY A 299 6.76 20.80 -19.42
N GLU A 300 7.16 21.67 -20.34
CA GLU A 300 7.10 23.13 -20.17
C GLU A 300 5.67 23.68 -19.98
N SER A 301 4.65 22.93 -20.43
CA SER A 301 3.22 23.25 -20.31
C SER A 301 2.44 22.33 -19.36
N GLY A 302 3.12 21.47 -18.62
CA GLY A 302 2.52 20.48 -17.71
C GLY A 302 3.23 19.12 -17.77
N HIS A 303 2.90 18.20 -16.88
CA HIS A 303 3.48 16.85 -16.91
C HIS A 303 2.93 16.07 -18.10
N GLY A 304 3.80 15.75 -19.06
CA GLY A 304 3.51 14.81 -20.13
C GLY A 304 3.52 13.38 -19.61
N LEU A 305 2.69 12.53 -20.19
CA LEU A 305 2.64 11.10 -19.86
C LEU A 305 2.80 10.27 -21.13
N MET A 306 3.57 9.18 -21.05
CA MET A 306 3.87 8.31 -22.19
C MET A 306 3.73 6.84 -21.80
N LEU A 307 2.99 6.08 -22.59
CA LEU A 307 2.86 4.62 -22.46
C LEU A 307 3.69 3.94 -23.55
N ALA A 308 4.66 3.13 -23.15
CA ALA A 308 5.31 2.16 -24.04
C ALA A 308 4.59 0.81 -23.93
N ASN A 309 3.76 0.47 -24.92
CA ASN A 309 2.97 -0.75 -25.00
C ASN A 309 3.70 -1.80 -25.86
N VAL A 310 4.10 -2.91 -25.24
CA VAL A 310 4.84 -4.01 -25.87
C VAL A 310 3.87 -5.06 -26.41
N CYS A 311 3.95 -5.38 -27.70
CA CYS A 311 3.13 -6.44 -28.32
C CYS A 311 3.74 -7.81 -28.03
N ALA A 312 2.97 -8.69 -27.36
CA ALA A 312 3.48 -9.96 -26.85
C ALA A 312 3.94 -10.93 -27.95
N ASP A 313 3.27 -10.93 -29.10
CA ASP A 313 3.52 -11.91 -30.16
C ASP A 313 4.56 -11.45 -31.19
N THR A 314 4.63 -10.14 -31.49
CA THR A 314 5.45 -9.57 -32.58
C THR A 314 6.70 -8.82 -32.13
N GLY A 315 6.87 -8.54 -30.83
CA GLY A 315 7.97 -7.70 -30.33
C GLY A 315 7.87 -6.21 -30.69
N VAL A 316 6.87 -5.79 -31.47
CA VAL A 316 6.60 -4.37 -31.80
C VAL A 316 6.27 -3.59 -30.53
N VAL A 317 6.84 -2.39 -30.38
CA VAL A 317 6.52 -1.49 -29.26
C VAL A 317 5.81 -0.25 -29.79
N ARG A 318 4.57 -0.02 -29.33
CA ARG A 318 3.78 1.17 -29.64
C ARG A 318 3.94 2.20 -28.54
N ILE A 319 4.30 3.42 -28.90
CA ILE A 319 4.49 4.54 -27.98
C ILE A 319 3.30 5.48 -28.09
N TYR A 320 2.48 5.55 -27.04
CA TYR A 320 1.35 6.47 -26.95
C TYR A 320 1.75 7.68 -26.09
N ARG A 321 1.56 8.90 -26.61
CA ARG A 321 1.71 10.14 -25.85
C ARG A 321 0.32 10.58 -25.37
N ILE A 322 0.17 10.89 -24.09
CA ILE A 322 -1.11 11.32 -23.51
C ILE A 322 -1.19 12.84 -23.60
N ILE A 323 -1.99 13.32 -24.57
CA ILE A 323 -2.19 14.72 -24.91
C ILE A 323 -3.67 15.06 -24.62
N GLU A 324 -3.93 16.22 -24.01
CA GLU A 324 -5.30 16.66 -23.66
C GLU A 324 -6.09 15.59 -22.87
N ALA A 325 -5.37 14.83 -22.04
CA ALA A 325 -5.88 13.72 -21.24
C ALA A 325 -6.46 12.53 -22.04
N SER A 326 -6.01 12.38 -23.31
CA SER A 326 -6.30 11.27 -24.22
C SER A 326 -4.99 10.62 -24.70
N PRO A 327 -4.86 9.27 -24.75
CA PRO A 327 -3.73 8.62 -25.38
C PRO A 327 -3.81 8.78 -26.91
N ARG A 328 -2.70 9.12 -27.56
CA ARG A 328 -2.57 9.13 -29.02
C ARG A 328 -1.32 8.37 -29.42
N LEU A 329 -1.42 7.46 -30.39
CA LEU A 329 -0.25 6.78 -30.94
C LEU A 329 0.72 7.81 -31.55
N SER A 330 1.98 7.76 -31.13
CA SER A 330 3.02 8.73 -31.52
C SER A 330 4.17 8.08 -32.30
N HIS A 331 4.59 6.88 -31.90
CA HIS A 331 5.69 6.15 -32.55
C HIS A 331 5.39 4.65 -32.54
N ILE A 332 5.92 3.94 -33.53
CA ILE A 332 5.95 2.48 -33.58
C ILE A 332 7.42 2.07 -33.74
N ILE A 333 7.94 1.31 -32.79
CA ILE A 333 9.25 0.66 -32.91
C ILE A 333 9.01 -0.76 -33.42
N ASP A 334 9.41 -1.00 -34.66
CA ASP A 334 9.23 -2.27 -35.35
C ASP A 334 10.58 -3.03 -35.47
N PRO A 335 10.72 -4.23 -34.88
CA PRO A 335 11.92 -5.05 -35.01
C PRO A 335 12.18 -5.57 -36.43
N TYR A 336 11.18 -5.72 -37.30
CA TYR A 336 11.36 -6.17 -38.69
C TYR A 336 12.25 -5.19 -39.49
N GLY A 337 12.20 -3.89 -39.15
CA GLY A 337 13.03 -2.86 -39.77
C GLY A 337 14.51 -2.86 -39.37
N LEU A 338 14.90 -3.63 -38.33
CA LEU A 338 16.26 -3.63 -37.75
C LEU A 338 17.23 -4.60 -38.45
N SER A 339 17.04 -4.85 -39.75
CA SER A 339 17.82 -5.79 -40.56
C SER A 339 19.26 -5.31 -40.83
N LEU A 340 20.09 -5.38 -39.80
CA LEU A 340 21.49 -4.92 -39.78
C LEU A 340 22.45 -5.98 -40.35
N GLY A 341 22.85 -5.79 -41.61
CA GLY A 341 24.04 -6.38 -42.21
C GLY A 341 23.95 -7.87 -42.62
N HIS A 342 24.71 -8.23 -43.65
CA HIS A 342 24.91 -9.63 -44.02
C HIS A 342 25.77 -10.34 -42.96
N GLY A 343 25.26 -11.43 -42.37
CA GLY A 343 25.97 -12.24 -41.36
C GLY A 343 25.23 -12.42 -40.02
N SER A 344 24.16 -11.66 -39.77
CA SER A 344 23.34 -11.78 -38.56
C SER A 344 22.56 -13.11 -38.50
N THR A 345 22.80 -13.93 -37.48
CA THR A 345 22.02 -15.17 -37.20
C THR A 345 20.72 -14.93 -36.42
N PHE A 346 20.48 -13.71 -35.94
CA PHE A 346 19.29 -13.35 -35.15
C PHE A 346 18.04 -13.24 -36.02
N ALA A 347 17.00 -14.01 -35.72
CA ALA A 347 15.74 -13.98 -36.44
C ALA A 347 14.83 -12.86 -35.89
N TRP A 348 15.05 -11.62 -36.38
CA TRP A 348 14.15 -10.49 -36.13
C TRP A 348 12.67 -10.80 -36.38
N PRO A 349 12.28 -11.61 -37.40
CA PRO A 349 10.86 -11.86 -37.66
C PRO A 349 10.08 -12.58 -36.56
N ASP A 350 10.78 -13.37 -35.74
CA ASP A 350 10.24 -14.18 -34.65
C ASP A 350 10.82 -13.73 -33.30
N CYS A 351 11.01 -12.43 -33.07
CA CYS A 351 11.56 -11.94 -31.81
C CYS A 351 10.48 -11.68 -30.74
N GLU A 352 10.93 -11.48 -29.50
CA GLU A 352 10.13 -10.92 -28.40
C GLU A 352 10.96 -9.93 -27.58
N VAL A 353 10.28 -8.98 -26.96
CA VAL A 353 10.88 -8.05 -25.99
C VAL A 353 11.02 -8.77 -24.65
N VAL A 354 12.26 -8.94 -24.20
CA VAL A 354 12.61 -9.49 -22.89
C VAL A 354 12.42 -8.43 -21.80
N LYS A 355 12.93 -7.23 -22.07
CA LYS A 355 12.84 -6.04 -21.23
C LYS A 355 12.88 -4.77 -22.08
N ILE A 356 12.26 -3.72 -21.58
CA ILE A 356 12.40 -2.34 -22.06
C ILE A 356 12.79 -1.46 -20.88
N ALA A 357 13.54 -0.40 -21.17
CA ALA A 357 13.74 0.74 -20.30
C ALA A 357 13.53 2.02 -21.10
N VAL A 358 12.94 3.03 -20.46
CA VAL A 358 12.83 4.37 -21.01
C VAL A 358 13.61 5.29 -20.08
N CYS A 359 14.41 6.18 -20.65
CA CYS A 359 15.13 7.18 -19.87
C CYS A 359 14.11 8.17 -19.28
N GLU A 360 14.09 8.26 -17.95
CA GLU A 360 13.36 9.33 -17.29
C GLU A 360 14.05 10.67 -17.58
N PRO A 361 13.28 11.72 -17.89
CA PRO A 361 13.79 13.09 -18.03
C PRO A 361 14.13 13.71 -16.66
N ASP A 362 15.30 14.35 -16.55
CA ASP A 362 15.66 15.10 -15.33
C ASP A 362 14.67 16.26 -15.06
N VAL A 363 14.24 16.36 -13.81
CA VAL A 363 13.32 17.38 -13.28
C VAL A 363 13.80 18.81 -13.53
N MET A 364 15.11 19.03 -13.63
CA MET A 364 15.73 20.36 -13.75
C MET A 364 16.07 20.79 -15.19
N SER A 365 15.70 20.00 -16.20
CA SER A 365 16.14 20.20 -17.59
C SER A 365 15.28 21.21 -18.37
N SER A 366 15.35 22.49 -18.03
CA SER A 366 14.64 23.62 -18.69
C SER A 366 15.10 23.97 -20.12
N LYS A 367 15.67 23.00 -20.84
CA LYS A 367 16.17 23.17 -22.22
C LYS A 367 15.66 22.08 -23.15
N GLY A 368 14.42 22.24 -23.62
CA GLY A 368 13.99 22.08 -25.03
C GLY A 368 14.34 20.84 -25.87
N ASN A 369 14.98 19.80 -25.33
CA ASN A 369 15.31 18.59 -26.08
C ASN A 369 14.62 17.37 -25.42
N SER A 370 13.33 17.24 -25.72
CA SER A 370 12.37 16.28 -25.16
C SER A 370 12.47 14.86 -25.75
N ALA A 371 13.54 14.56 -26.51
CA ALA A 371 13.73 13.27 -27.15
C ALA A 371 13.96 12.16 -26.12
N HIS A 372 12.98 11.27 -25.92
CA HIS A 372 13.11 10.14 -25.01
C HIS A 372 14.05 9.08 -25.58
N THR A 373 15.05 8.69 -24.79
CA THR A 373 15.91 7.53 -25.08
C THR A 373 15.23 6.25 -24.56
N ILE A 374 15.16 5.21 -25.38
CA ILE A 374 14.55 3.91 -25.05
C ILE A 374 15.54 2.79 -25.34
N ALA A 375 15.75 1.87 -24.40
CA ALA A 375 16.55 0.67 -24.60
C ALA A 375 15.65 -0.57 -24.58
N ILE A 376 15.76 -1.43 -25.58
CA ILE A 376 14.96 -2.65 -25.73
C ILE A 376 15.89 -3.85 -25.85
N LEU A 377 15.64 -4.88 -25.03
CA LEU A 377 16.26 -6.20 -25.18
C LEU A 377 15.32 -7.12 -25.96
N TYR A 378 15.79 -7.57 -27.12
CA TYR A 378 15.11 -8.56 -27.96
C TYR A 378 15.75 -9.93 -27.82
N ARG A 379 14.92 -10.98 -27.79
CA ARG A 379 15.31 -12.40 -27.90
C ARG A 379 14.71 -13.01 -29.14
N SER A 380 15.50 -13.77 -29.89
CA SER A 380 15.04 -14.56 -31.03
C SER A 380 14.33 -15.82 -30.53
N LYS A 381 13.04 -16.01 -30.81
CA LYS A 381 12.34 -17.26 -30.49
C LYS A 381 12.91 -18.38 -31.38
N ARG A 382 13.23 -19.54 -30.82
CA ARG A 382 13.49 -20.74 -31.64
C ARG A 382 12.25 -21.06 -32.49
N SER A 383 12.42 -21.04 -33.82
CA SER A 383 11.41 -21.55 -34.74
C SER A 383 11.08 -22.99 -34.34
N LYS A 384 9.79 -23.24 -34.06
CA LYS A 384 9.31 -24.61 -33.82
C LYS A 384 9.37 -25.34 -35.15
N SER A 385 10.46 -26.07 -35.38
CA SER A 385 10.59 -27.02 -36.48
C SER A 385 9.26 -27.74 -36.67
N THR A 386 8.61 -27.47 -37.81
CA THR A 386 7.36 -28.13 -38.18
C THR A 386 7.64 -29.62 -38.14
N ARG A 387 6.86 -30.37 -37.35
CA ARG A 387 6.93 -31.83 -37.30
C ARG A 387 6.67 -32.40 -38.69
N GLY A 388 7.72 -32.56 -39.48
CA GLY A 388 7.75 -33.50 -40.58
C GLY A 388 7.45 -34.87 -40.00
N THR A 389 6.35 -35.47 -40.43
CA THR A 389 6.11 -36.89 -40.23
C THR A 389 7.31 -37.66 -40.79
N HIS A 390 7.89 -38.53 -39.96
CA HIS A 390 9.13 -39.29 -40.16
C HIS A 390 10.44 -38.50 -39.97
N CYS A 391 11.07 -38.64 -38.79
CA CYS A 391 12.27 -39.50 -38.63
C CYS A 391 12.75 -39.66 -37.18
N SER A 392 13.66 -40.62 -36.99
CA SER A 392 14.30 -41.14 -35.77
C SER A 392 14.45 -40.23 -34.54
N ALA A 393 14.13 -40.80 -33.38
CA ALA A 393 14.37 -40.20 -32.06
C ALA A 393 15.84 -40.33 -31.60
N GLN A 394 16.75 -39.49 -32.11
CA GLN A 394 18.08 -39.36 -31.51
C GLN A 394 18.85 -38.05 -31.77
N GLU A 395 18.17 -36.90 -31.79
CA GLU A 395 18.84 -35.59 -31.71
C GLU A 395 18.59 -34.94 -30.34
N ARG A 396 19.66 -34.75 -29.56
CA ARG A 396 19.63 -33.87 -28.38
C ARG A 396 19.55 -32.44 -28.89
N PRO A 397 18.61 -31.59 -28.43
CA PRO A 397 18.58 -30.19 -28.83
C PRO A 397 19.89 -29.52 -28.41
N SER A 398 20.55 -28.83 -29.34
CA SER A 398 21.76 -28.07 -29.05
C SER A 398 21.48 -27.03 -27.95
N SER A 399 22.34 -27.03 -26.94
CA SER A 399 22.19 -26.25 -25.71
C SER A 399 22.70 -24.81 -25.82
N SER A 400 22.98 -24.32 -27.03
CA SER A 400 23.38 -22.91 -27.22
C SER A 400 22.25 -21.97 -26.79
N PRO A 401 22.54 -20.96 -25.95
CA PRO A 401 21.54 -19.99 -25.53
C PRO A 401 20.99 -19.22 -26.74
N GLU A 402 19.70 -18.88 -26.70
CA GLU A 402 19.08 -18.04 -27.74
C GLU A 402 19.76 -16.66 -27.73
N PRO A 403 20.13 -16.10 -28.90
CA PRO A 403 20.84 -14.83 -28.95
C PRO A 403 19.92 -13.70 -28.46
N ILE A 404 20.50 -12.79 -27.67
CA ILE A 404 19.83 -11.60 -27.13
C ILE A 404 20.54 -10.37 -27.69
N ARG A 405 19.75 -9.37 -28.11
CA ARG A 405 20.26 -8.10 -28.63
C ARG A 405 19.66 -6.92 -27.89
N LEU A 406 20.53 -5.98 -27.51
CA LEU A 406 20.18 -4.70 -26.93
C LEU A 406 20.18 -3.64 -28.04
N VAL A 407 19.06 -2.95 -28.20
CA VAL A 407 18.91 -1.85 -29.17
C VAL A 407 18.51 -0.59 -28.41
N THR A 408 19.28 0.47 -28.58
CA THR A 408 18.97 1.79 -28.01
C THR A 408 18.41 2.69 -29.10
N PHE A 409 17.30 3.35 -28.82
CA PHE A 409 16.59 4.28 -29.69
C PHE A 409 16.54 5.67 -29.08
N ARG A 410 16.49 6.70 -29.92
CA ARG A 410 16.05 8.06 -29.60
C ARG A 410 14.72 8.30 -30.30
N LEU A 411 13.67 8.66 -29.56
CA LEU A 411 12.40 9.10 -30.15
C LEU A 411 12.56 10.54 -30.62
N ASP A 412 12.50 10.75 -31.94
CA ASP A 412 12.61 12.04 -32.59
C ASP A 412 11.26 12.41 -33.23
N GLU A 413 10.77 13.63 -32.99
CA GLU A 413 9.42 14.04 -33.44
C GLU A 413 9.30 14.19 -34.96
N GLN A 414 10.42 14.37 -35.68
CA GLN A 414 10.43 14.54 -37.14
C GLN A 414 10.74 13.23 -37.85
N PHE A 415 11.68 12.44 -37.32
CA PHE A 415 12.21 11.24 -37.98
C PHE A 415 11.71 9.92 -37.37
N GLY A 416 10.94 9.97 -36.28
CA GLY A 416 10.49 8.78 -35.56
C GLY A 416 11.59 8.14 -34.70
N PRO A 417 11.53 6.81 -34.43
CA PRO A 417 12.54 6.12 -33.65
C PRO A 417 13.87 5.98 -34.42
N ILE A 418 14.90 6.69 -33.97
CA ILE A 418 16.26 6.59 -34.53
C ILE A 418 17.07 5.61 -33.69
N VAL A 419 17.66 4.59 -34.32
CA VAL A 419 18.60 3.67 -33.66
C VAL A 419 19.90 4.42 -33.33
N LEU A 420 20.31 4.41 -32.06
CA LEU A 420 21.58 4.96 -31.59
C LEU A 420 22.68 3.88 -31.60
N ASP A 421 22.40 2.74 -30.97
CA ASP A 421 23.36 1.66 -30.73
C ASP A 421 22.68 0.29 -30.78
N VAL A 422 23.45 -0.73 -31.18
CA VAL A 422 23.07 -2.14 -31.09
C VAL A 422 24.22 -2.95 -30.50
N PHE A 423 23.92 -3.76 -29.49
CA PHE A 423 24.87 -4.68 -28.86
C PHE A 423 24.34 -6.11 -28.89
N GLU A 424 25.21 -7.05 -29.27
CA GLU A 424 24.95 -8.49 -29.13
C GLU A 424 25.38 -8.94 -27.73
N MET A 425 24.54 -9.71 -27.05
CA MET A 425 24.82 -10.18 -25.69
C MET A 425 25.35 -11.61 -25.71
N GLU A 426 26.64 -11.77 -25.41
CA GLU A 426 27.23 -13.07 -25.14
C GLU A 426 26.74 -13.62 -23.79
N MET A 427 26.16 -14.81 -23.83
CA MET A 427 25.65 -15.51 -22.65
C MET A 427 26.73 -16.47 -22.12
N GLU A 428 27.59 -15.95 -21.23
CA GLU A 428 28.82 -16.58 -20.71
C GLU A 428 28.67 -17.93 -19.97
N SER A 429 27.46 -18.48 -19.82
CA SER A 429 27.17 -19.55 -18.85
C SER A 429 26.23 -20.64 -19.41
N GLU A 430 26.52 -21.90 -19.09
CA GLU A 430 25.62 -23.05 -19.33
C GLU A 430 24.33 -22.99 -18.52
N THR A 431 24.31 -22.24 -17.40
CA THR A 431 23.09 -21.94 -16.65
C THR A 431 22.37 -20.73 -17.27
N PRO A 432 21.03 -20.75 -17.39
CA PRO A 432 20.29 -19.64 -17.98
C PRO A 432 20.34 -18.41 -17.08
N ASN A 433 21.03 -17.36 -17.53
CA ASN A 433 20.98 -16.04 -16.92
C ASN A 433 19.62 -15.39 -17.20
N ASP A 434 18.81 -15.15 -16.17
CA ASP A 434 17.61 -14.33 -16.28
C ASP A 434 18.00 -12.86 -16.49
N VAL A 435 17.48 -12.21 -17.53
CA VAL A 435 17.49 -10.74 -17.60
C VAL A 435 16.43 -10.21 -16.63
N VAL A 436 16.88 -9.56 -15.56
CA VAL A 436 16.00 -9.01 -14.52
C VAL A 436 15.46 -7.65 -14.94
N ALA A 437 16.36 -6.73 -15.28
CA ALA A 437 16.03 -5.34 -15.53
C ALA A 437 17.03 -4.67 -16.49
N VAL A 438 16.57 -3.57 -17.10
CA VAL A 438 17.36 -2.68 -17.93
C VAL A 438 17.17 -1.26 -17.40
N ALA A 439 18.17 -0.41 -17.53
CA ALA A 439 18.03 1.04 -17.45
C ALA A 439 18.85 1.70 -18.56
N VAL A 440 18.48 2.92 -18.93
CA VAL A 440 19.18 3.71 -19.95
C VAL A 440 19.30 5.16 -19.50
N SER A 441 20.47 5.76 -19.69
CA SER A 441 20.72 7.17 -19.41
C SER A 441 20.36 8.05 -20.61
N LYS A 442 20.27 9.37 -20.37
CA LYS A 442 20.11 10.38 -21.43
C LYS A 442 21.20 10.30 -22.49
N SER A 443 22.42 9.88 -22.12
CA SER A 443 23.57 9.72 -23.02
C SER A 443 23.55 8.42 -23.83
N GLY A 444 22.49 7.62 -23.78
CA GLY A 444 22.38 6.32 -24.47
C GLY A 444 23.10 5.16 -23.76
N THR A 445 23.81 5.43 -22.66
CA THR A 445 24.47 4.39 -21.86
C THR A 445 23.43 3.47 -21.26
N SER A 446 23.45 2.21 -21.67
CA SER A 446 22.49 1.20 -21.25
C SER A 446 23.13 0.26 -20.22
N LEU A 447 22.32 -0.14 -19.24
CA LEU A 447 22.72 -0.96 -18.11
C LEU A 447 21.78 -2.15 -18.05
N VAL A 448 22.32 -3.37 -18.05
CA VAL A 448 21.54 -4.61 -17.97
C VAL A 448 21.91 -5.35 -16.70
N LEU A 449 20.90 -5.80 -15.96
CA LEU A 449 21.06 -6.67 -14.81
C LEU A 449 20.64 -8.08 -15.17
N THR A 450 21.60 -9.01 -15.14
CA THR A 450 21.33 -10.44 -15.22
C THR A 450 21.40 -11.09 -13.84
N ARG A 451 20.70 -12.21 -13.67
CA ARG A 451 20.68 -13.02 -12.45
C ARG A 451 20.78 -14.50 -12.78
N TRP A 452 21.56 -15.22 -11.98
CA TRP A 452 21.58 -16.68 -11.93
C TRP A 452 21.51 -17.12 -10.47
N PHE A 453 21.40 -18.43 -10.26
CA PHE A 453 21.31 -19.02 -8.93
C PHE A 453 22.50 -19.95 -8.70
N GLU A 454 23.23 -19.70 -7.61
CA GLU A 454 24.26 -20.61 -7.12
C GLU A 454 23.74 -21.25 -5.83
N GLY A 455 23.28 -22.50 -5.93
CA GLY A 455 22.53 -23.16 -4.87
C GLY A 455 21.20 -22.46 -4.57
N ARG A 456 21.09 -21.83 -3.39
CA ARG A 456 19.91 -21.02 -2.99
C ARG A 456 20.14 -19.51 -3.07
N HIS A 457 21.33 -19.06 -3.45
CA HIS A 457 21.70 -17.65 -3.42
C HIS A 457 21.54 -17.05 -4.83
N PRO A 458 20.73 -15.99 -5.01
CA PRO A 458 20.68 -15.25 -6.25
C PRO A 458 21.96 -14.42 -6.37
N LYS A 459 22.69 -14.61 -7.46
CA LYS A 459 23.81 -13.75 -7.85
C LYS A 459 23.36 -12.85 -8.99
N HIS A 460 23.83 -11.60 -8.96
CA HIS A 460 23.48 -10.59 -9.95
C HIS A 460 24.74 -10.04 -10.63
N LYS A 461 24.67 -9.77 -11.93
CA LYS A 461 25.74 -9.12 -12.70
C LYS A 461 25.16 -7.88 -13.36
N LEU A 462 25.73 -6.72 -13.03
CA LEU A 462 25.39 -5.45 -13.66
C LEU A 462 26.40 -5.19 -14.77
N THR A 463 25.92 -5.16 -16.02
CA THR A 463 26.76 -4.96 -17.20
C THR A 463 26.43 -3.63 -17.87
N LYS A 464 27.45 -2.81 -18.14
CA LYS A 464 27.34 -1.51 -18.81
C LYS A 464 27.68 -1.63 -20.30
N TYR A 465 26.74 -1.19 -21.12
CA TYR A 465 26.86 -1.05 -22.58
C TYR A 465 26.96 0.44 -22.92
N SER A 466 28.07 0.83 -23.54
CA SER A 466 28.33 2.21 -23.96
C SER A 466 29.31 2.19 -25.12
N LYS A 467 28.94 2.79 -26.24
CA LYS A 467 29.90 3.06 -27.30
C LYS A 467 30.89 4.13 -26.85
N ARG A 468 32.15 3.99 -27.26
CA ARG A 468 33.14 5.08 -27.24
C ARG A 468 33.22 5.62 -28.67
N TYR A 469 33.19 6.94 -28.84
CA TYR A 469 33.18 7.59 -30.16
C TYR A 469 34.46 7.38 -30.99
N ASP A 470 35.47 6.71 -30.43
CA ASP A 470 36.86 6.68 -30.89
C ASP A 470 37.36 5.26 -31.22
N GLN A 471 36.44 4.28 -31.33
CA GLN A 471 36.76 2.87 -31.58
C GLN A 471 35.69 2.20 -32.46
N ASP A 472 36.13 1.62 -33.60
CA ASP A 472 35.26 0.83 -34.51
C ASP A 472 34.75 -0.47 -33.87
N VAL A 473 35.48 -1.00 -32.89
CA VAL A 473 35.10 -2.16 -32.08
C VAL A 473 34.51 -1.65 -30.76
N PRO A 474 33.27 -2.01 -30.38
CA PRO A 474 32.71 -1.62 -29.09
C PRO A 474 33.59 -2.22 -27.96
N PRO A 475 33.95 -1.43 -26.94
CA PRO A 475 34.80 -1.93 -25.85
C PRO A 475 34.10 -3.07 -25.09
N PRO A 476 34.85 -4.02 -24.50
CA PRO A 476 34.27 -5.10 -23.71
C PRO A 476 33.40 -4.53 -22.59
N ALA A 477 32.23 -5.15 -22.39
CA ALA A 477 31.21 -4.59 -21.52
C ALA A 477 31.69 -4.61 -20.05
N ASN A 478 31.90 -3.43 -19.47
CA ASN A 478 32.32 -3.30 -18.08
C ASN A 478 31.22 -3.86 -17.16
N SER A 479 31.54 -4.93 -16.43
CA SER A 479 30.59 -5.58 -15.53
C SER A 479 31.07 -5.61 -14.08
N THR A 480 30.13 -5.47 -13.16
CA THR A 480 30.34 -5.64 -11.72
C THR A 480 29.40 -6.72 -11.21
N LEU A 481 29.96 -7.67 -10.44
CA LEU A 481 29.21 -8.71 -9.75
C LEU A 481 28.66 -8.18 -8.43
N LEU A 482 27.44 -8.58 -8.09
CA LEU A 482 26.82 -8.35 -6.79
C LEU A 482 26.29 -9.67 -6.24
N GLU A 483 26.80 -10.05 -5.09
CA GLU A 483 26.23 -11.14 -4.29
C GLU A 483 25.21 -10.56 -3.32
N SER A 484 23.98 -11.07 -3.39
CA SER A 484 22.84 -10.68 -2.54
C SER A 484 22.46 -11.81 -1.60
N HIS A 485 21.94 -11.47 -0.42
CA HIS A 485 21.36 -12.47 0.47
C HIS A 485 20.18 -13.18 -0.22
N ALA A 486 19.85 -14.42 0.20
CA ALA A 486 18.80 -15.21 -0.44
C ALA A 486 17.42 -14.51 -0.49
N ASP A 487 17.16 -13.65 0.50
CA ASP A 487 15.92 -12.88 0.64
C ASP A 487 15.97 -11.51 -0.07
N GLU A 488 17.14 -11.03 -0.49
CA GLU A 488 17.36 -9.69 -1.05
C GLU A 488 17.39 -9.70 -2.60
N ILE A 489 16.28 -10.10 -3.22
CA ILE A 489 16.18 -10.20 -4.68
C ILE A 489 15.95 -8.82 -5.31
N ILE A 490 16.85 -8.40 -6.19
CA ILE A 490 16.67 -7.21 -7.04
C ILE A 490 15.66 -7.52 -8.14
N SER A 491 14.79 -6.57 -8.46
CA SER A 491 13.73 -6.70 -9.48
C SER A 491 13.76 -5.65 -10.58
N SER A 492 14.24 -4.45 -10.27
CA SER A 492 14.19 -3.29 -11.15
C SER A 492 15.30 -2.31 -10.82
N MET A 493 15.52 -1.37 -11.73
CA MET A 493 16.53 -0.33 -11.61
C MET A 493 16.07 0.96 -12.29
N GLN A 494 16.61 2.09 -11.85
CA GLN A 494 16.28 3.42 -12.35
C GLN A 494 17.55 4.26 -12.38
N VAL A 495 17.86 4.88 -13.52
CA VAL A 495 18.92 5.89 -13.61
C VAL A 495 18.36 7.23 -13.15
N ARG A 496 19.09 7.94 -12.29
CA ARG A 496 18.78 9.30 -11.84
C ARG A 496 20.04 10.15 -11.90
N GLY A 497 20.07 11.13 -12.81
CA GLY A 497 21.27 11.89 -13.16
C GLY A 497 22.46 10.97 -13.50
N LYS A 498 23.46 10.92 -12.60
CA LYS A 498 24.66 10.07 -12.74
C LYS A 498 24.60 8.77 -11.94
N ARG A 499 23.55 8.52 -11.16
CA ARG A 499 23.42 7.36 -10.27
C ARG A 499 22.49 6.30 -10.86
N LEU A 500 22.67 5.06 -10.42
CA LEU A 500 21.75 3.95 -10.69
C LEU A 500 21.20 3.44 -9.36
N HIS A 501 19.88 3.47 -9.19
CA HIS A 501 19.21 2.91 -8.04
C HIS A 501 18.70 1.50 -8.36
N LEU A 502 18.87 0.56 -7.42
CA LEU A 502 18.40 -0.82 -7.52
C LEU A 502 17.34 -1.08 -6.44
N PHE A 503 16.24 -1.72 -6.84
CA PHE A 503 15.05 -1.91 -6.01
C PHE A 503 14.78 -3.40 -5.75
N GLN A 504 14.28 -3.69 -4.55
CA GLN A 504 13.72 -5.00 -4.22
C GLN A 504 12.33 -5.17 -4.85
N SER A 505 11.93 -6.41 -5.13
CA SER A 505 10.64 -6.73 -5.77
C SER A 505 9.39 -6.19 -5.07
N CYS A 506 9.49 -5.91 -3.76
CA CYS A 506 8.37 -5.55 -2.92
C CYS A 506 8.19 -4.03 -2.71
N LEU A 507 9.23 -3.20 -2.80
CA LEU A 507 9.22 -1.82 -2.31
C LEU A 507 9.75 -0.79 -3.35
N PRO A 508 9.08 0.35 -3.55
CA PRO A 508 9.49 1.42 -4.46
C PRO A 508 10.54 2.37 -3.84
N VAL A 509 11.40 1.83 -2.97
CA VAL A 509 12.48 2.54 -2.27
C VAL A 509 13.80 1.87 -2.64
N PRO A 510 14.85 2.63 -3.00
CA PRO A 510 16.13 2.05 -3.34
C PRO A 510 16.71 1.28 -2.14
N ARG A 511 17.28 0.10 -2.42
CA ARG A 511 18.04 -0.69 -1.43
C ARG A 511 19.53 -0.72 -1.74
N TRP A 512 19.91 -0.47 -3.00
CA TRP A 512 21.29 -0.21 -3.39
C TRP A 512 21.39 0.99 -4.34
N THR A 513 22.53 1.69 -4.31
CA THR A 513 22.87 2.76 -5.25
C THR A 513 24.24 2.49 -5.87
N VAL A 514 24.39 2.73 -7.18
CA VAL A 514 25.68 2.91 -7.86
C VAL A 514 25.99 4.39 -7.93
N SER A 515 27.11 4.81 -7.34
CA SER A 515 27.44 6.22 -7.11
C SER A 515 27.65 7.02 -8.39
N ASN A 516 28.18 6.39 -9.45
CA ASN A 516 28.42 7.03 -10.74
C ASN A 516 28.43 5.99 -11.88
N ILE A 517 27.44 6.06 -12.79
CA ILE A 517 27.32 5.16 -13.95
C ILE A 517 28.36 5.43 -15.04
N LEU A 518 29.04 6.57 -15.02
CA LEU A 518 30.06 6.94 -16.01
C LEU A 518 31.42 6.31 -15.71
N SER A 519 31.74 6.11 -14.43
CA SER A 519 32.99 5.50 -13.95
C SER A 519 32.91 3.96 -13.84
N ARG A 520 33.80 3.35 -13.05
CA ARG A 520 33.65 1.98 -12.55
C ARG A 520 32.34 1.87 -11.76
N LEU A 521 31.62 0.76 -11.93
CA LEU A 521 30.36 0.50 -11.25
C LEU A 521 30.63 -0.05 -9.84
N GLU A 522 30.34 0.74 -8.83
CA GLU A 522 30.48 0.37 -7.40
C GLU A 522 29.12 0.41 -6.72
N ILE A 523 28.63 -0.76 -6.30
CA ILE A 523 27.27 -0.94 -5.76
C ILE A 523 27.32 -0.86 -4.23
N HIS A 524 26.57 0.08 -3.66
CA HIS A 524 26.51 0.33 -2.22
C HIS A 524 25.12 -0.03 -1.68
N ARG A 525 25.04 -0.84 -0.62
CA ARG A 525 23.78 -1.16 0.09
C ARG A 525 23.39 0.00 1.01
N ARG A 526 22.14 0.46 0.93
CA ARG A 526 21.62 1.54 1.77
C ARG A 526 21.21 1.00 3.14
N ASN A 527 21.46 1.78 4.19
CA ASN A 527 20.86 1.53 5.50
C ASN A 527 19.45 2.11 5.52
N ASN A 528 18.44 1.24 5.51
CA ASN A 528 17.03 1.64 5.52
C ASN A 528 16.41 1.46 6.92
N TYR A 529 17.23 1.38 7.98
CA TYR A 529 16.76 1.28 9.36
C TYR A 529 16.05 2.58 9.80
N LEU A 530 14.89 2.41 10.43
CA LEU A 530 14.14 3.46 11.10
C LEU A 530 14.15 3.18 12.61
N PRO A 531 14.61 4.10 13.48
CA PRO A 531 14.49 3.93 14.93
C PRO A 531 13.02 3.95 15.36
N ASP A 532 12.75 3.49 16.58
CA ASP A 532 11.40 3.52 17.17
C ASP A 532 11.31 4.49 18.36
N ASP A 533 12.31 4.49 19.23
CA ASP A 533 12.35 5.28 20.47
C ASP A 533 13.05 6.66 20.31
N VAL A 534 12.98 7.28 19.13
CA VAL A 534 13.75 8.50 18.82
C VAL A 534 12.94 9.51 17.98
N GLU A 535 12.79 10.72 18.50
CA GLU A 535 12.12 11.86 17.85
C GLU A 535 12.86 12.32 16.57
N ALA A 536 14.18 12.50 16.65
CA ALA A 536 15.05 12.95 15.57
C ALA A 536 16.36 12.15 15.47
N PHE A 537 16.77 11.77 14.26
CA PHE A 537 17.95 10.91 14.05
C PHE A 537 18.74 11.22 12.78
N SER A 538 20.07 11.08 12.83
CA SER A 538 20.94 11.32 11.67
C SER A 538 21.10 10.07 10.80
N SER A 539 20.96 10.22 9.47
CA SER A 539 21.09 9.14 8.48
C SER A 539 21.38 9.71 7.09
N PRO A 540 21.95 8.96 6.13
CA PRO A 540 21.86 9.30 4.70
C PRO A 540 20.40 9.49 4.24
N SER A 541 20.18 9.97 3.02
CA SER A 541 18.82 9.96 2.41
C SER A 541 18.21 8.55 2.47
N LEU A 542 16.99 8.43 2.98
CA LEU A 542 16.33 7.15 3.29
C LEU A 542 15.28 6.79 2.25
N GLY A 543 14.39 7.74 1.95
CA GLY A 543 13.21 7.55 1.12
C GLY A 543 13.34 8.18 -0.27
N LYS A 544 12.18 8.39 -0.91
CA LYS A 544 12.07 9.24 -2.10
C LYS A 544 11.70 10.65 -1.64
N ALA A 545 12.59 11.63 -1.85
CA ALA A 545 12.24 13.04 -1.66
C ALA A 545 11.11 13.43 -2.63
N ILE A 546 10.08 14.14 -2.12
CA ILE A 546 8.89 14.55 -2.89
C ILE A 546 8.66 16.05 -2.88
N ALA A 547 9.08 16.76 -1.85
CA ALA A 547 8.97 18.21 -1.74
C ALA A 547 10.15 18.74 -0.94
N PHE A 548 10.49 20.01 -1.12
CA PHE A 548 11.49 20.69 -0.31
C PHE A 548 11.13 22.16 -0.12
N HIS A 549 11.70 22.77 0.92
CA HIS A 549 11.66 24.20 1.18
C HIS A 549 13.04 24.66 1.64
N HIS A 550 13.54 25.74 1.02
CA HIS A 550 14.81 26.36 1.36
C HIS A 550 14.54 27.61 2.20
N HIS A 551 14.99 27.60 3.45
CA HIS A 551 14.80 28.70 4.40
C HIS A 551 16.03 29.61 4.38
N HIS A 552 15.81 30.91 4.21
CA HIS A 552 16.88 31.91 4.23
C HIS A 552 16.94 32.63 5.58
N ARG A 553 18.16 32.94 6.05
CA ARG A 553 18.44 33.79 7.23
C ARG A 553 17.74 33.29 8.50
N VAL A 554 17.79 31.99 8.75
CA VAL A 554 17.37 31.41 10.04
C VAL A 554 18.39 31.85 11.10
N THR A 555 17.92 32.53 12.13
CA THR A 555 18.72 33.10 13.25
C THR A 555 18.42 32.39 14.56
N ASP A 556 18.36 31.06 14.53
CA ASP A 556 18.10 30.27 15.72
C ASP A 556 19.32 30.27 16.64
N PRO A 557 19.22 30.62 17.93
CA PRO A 557 20.37 30.57 18.85
C PRO A 557 21.07 29.20 18.93
N GLN A 558 20.37 28.12 18.59
CA GLN A 558 20.90 26.75 18.59
C GLN A 558 21.56 26.36 17.23
N LEU A 559 21.37 27.17 16.18
CA LEU A 559 21.95 26.96 14.85
C LEU A 559 22.98 28.07 14.53
N ASN A 560 24.23 27.66 14.34
CA ASN A 560 25.35 28.56 14.01
C ASN A 560 25.48 29.77 14.97
N ASP A 561 25.38 29.52 16.27
CA ASP A 561 25.46 30.52 17.34
C ASP A 561 24.51 31.73 17.17
N GLY A 562 23.36 31.53 16.51
CA GLY A 562 22.38 32.58 16.22
C GLY A 562 22.69 33.44 14.98
N ALA A 563 23.79 33.18 14.28
CA ALA A 563 24.12 33.87 13.03
C ALA A 563 23.18 33.44 11.88
N PRO A 564 22.75 34.36 11.00
CA PRO A 564 21.77 34.06 9.96
C PRO A 564 22.30 33.06 8.93
N THR A 565 21.74 31.86 8.92
CA THR A 565 22.11 30.76 8.00
C THR A 565 20.99 30.42 7.03
N CYS A 566 21.33 29.66 5.98
CA CYS A 566 20.33 29.00 5.13
C CYS A 566 20.25 27.52 5.48
N LEU A 567 19.04 26.97 5.56
CA LEU A 567 18.83 25.54 5.78
C LEU A 567 17.78 25.00 4.82
N ASN A 568 17.96 23.77 4.38
CA ASN A 568 17.01 23.07 3.53
C ASN A 568 16.21 22.08 4.37
N THR A 569 14.90 22.02 4.11
CA THR A 569 14.01 20.96 4.59
C THR A 569 13.47 20.20 3.38
N ALA A 570 13.39 18.87 3.47
CA ALA A 570 12.84 18.02 2.43
C ALA A 570 11.89 16.98 3.03
N LEU A 571 10.84 16.62 2.30
CA LEU A 571 9.86 15.62 2.68
C LEU A 571 10.18 14.32 1.93
N GLU A 572 10.62 13.29 2.64
CA GLU A 572 10.94 11.97 2.09
C GLU A 572 9.82 10.96 2.38
N VAL A 573 9.35 10.25 1.34
CA VAL A 573 8.45 9.10 1.49
C VAL A 573 9.28 7.85 1.72
N MET A 574 9.10 7.21 2.87
CA MET A 574 9.86 6.05 3.28
C MET A 574 8.95 4.85 3.57
N LEU A 575 9.31 3.67 3.03
CA LEU A 575 8.62 2.42 3.26
C LEU A 575 9.60 1.40 3.83
N ARG A 576 9.25 0.81 4.98
CA ARG A 576 10.01 -0.28 5.59
C ARG A 576 9.09 -1.44 5.93
N ARG A 577 9.56 -2.64 5.64
CA ARG A 577 8.95 -3.92 6.03
C ARG A 577 9.80 -4.57 7.14
N GLU A 578 9.18 -5.37 7.99
CA GLU A 578 9.89 -6.31 8.85
C GLU A 578 10.59 -7.39 8.00
N GLU A 579 11.92 -7.48 8.13
CA GLU A 579 12.74 -8.48 7.44
C GLU A 579 12.80 -9.75 8.32
N HIS A 580 12.08 -10.81 7.94
CA HIS A 580 11.93 -12.04 8.75
C HIS A 580 13.25 -12.78 9.09
N ASN A 581 14.37 -12.45 8.42
CA ASN A 581 15.70 -13.01 8.65
C ASN A 581 16.74 -11.95 9.06
N CYS A 582 16.32 -10.73 9.44
CA CYS A 582 17.26 -9.72 9.91
C CYS A 582 17.90 -10.18 11.22
N THR A 583 19.21 -10.41 11.20
CA THR A 583 20.04 -10.47 12.41
C THR A 583 20.22 -9.06 12.99
N THR A 584 19.12 -8.37 13.32
CA THR A 584 19.17 -7.24 14.25
C THR A 584 19.83 -7.76 15.52
N PRO A 585 21.00 -7.23 15.92
CA PRO A 585 21.65 -7.69 17.13
C PRO A 585 20.70 -7.55 18.31
N ARG A 586 20.77 -8.45 19.28
CA ARG A 586 19.82 -8.54 20.41
C ARG A 586 19.80 -7.29 21.32
N TRP A 587 20.65 -6.30 21.02
CA TRP A 587 20.82 -5.01 21.69
C TRP A 587 20.31 -3.80 20.87
N LEU A 588 19.83 -4.01 19.64
CA LEU A 588 19.17 -2.97 18.83
C LEU A 588 17.64 -3.13 19.01
N THR A 589 16.92 -2.05 19.32
CA THR A 589 15.45 -2.10 19.41
C THR A 589 14.82 -2.44 18.05
N PRO A 590 13.65 -3.11 18.03
CA PRO A 590 12.93 -3.39 16.79
C PRO A 590 12.44 -2.08 16.18
N GLY A 591 13.17 -1.57 15.18
CA GLY A 591 12.85 -0.29 14.57
C GLY A 591 11.54 -0.26 13.77
N ARG A 592 10.96 0.94 13.57
CA ARG A 592 9.65 1.17 12.93
C ARG A 592 9.47 0.48 11.58
N VAL A 593 8.26 -0.07 11.38
CA VAL A 593 7.79 -0.77 10.17
C VAL A 593 6.49 -0.12 9.70
N GLY A 594 6.36 0.15 8.41
CA GLY A 594 5.24 0.90 7.84
C GLY A 594 5.64 1.79 6.67
N ALA A 595 4.71 2.66 6.25
CA ALA A 595 4.95 3.74 5.30
C ALA A 595 4.83 5.08 6.06
N PHE A 596 5.85 5.92 5.91
CA PHE A 596 6.01 7.16 6.68
C PHE A 596 6.42 8.31 5.76
N LEU A 597 6.09 9.53 6.19
CA LEU A 597 6.73 10.75 5.72
C LEU A 597 7.76 11.17 6.76
N LEU A 598 8.99 11.40 6.29
CA LEU A 598 10.09 11.92 7.09
C LEU A 598 10.40 13.35 6.63
N LYS A 599 10.63 14.26 7.56
CA LYS A 599 11.25 15.56 7.28
C LYS A 599 12.75 15.41 7.44
N ALA A 600 13.47 15.52 6.35
CA ALA A 600 14.92 15.57 6.31
C ALA A 600 15.40 17.03 6.36
N ILE A 601 16.38 17.31 7.20
CA ILE A 601 17.00 18.63 7.37
C ILE A 601 18.44 18.55 6.87
N HIS A 602 18.78 19.48 5.97
CA HIS A 602 20.10 19.64 5.37
C HIS A 602 20.60 21.06 5.66
N TYR A 603 21.53 21.17 6.59
CA TYR A 603 22.26 22.41 6.86
C TYR A 603 23.18 22.74 5.69
N CYS A 604 23.08 23.95 5.14
CA CYS A 604 24.04 24.40 4.15
C CYS A 604 25.42 24.62 4.81
N ALA A 605 26.49 24.42 4.04
CA ALA A 605 27.82 24.82 4.51
C ALA A 605 27.90 26.34 4.62
N ASP A 606 28.68 26.83 5.58
CA ASP A 606 28.79 28.27 5.86
C ASP A 606 29.09 29.06 4.58
N SER A 607 28.19 30.01 4.27
CA SER A 607 28.13 30.88 3.09
C SER A 607 27.47 30.40 1.79
N SER A 608 27.17 29.10 1.57
CA SER A 608 26.50 28.69 0.32
C SER A 608 24.96 28.69 0.42
N CYS A 609 24.31 29.40 -0.50
CA CYS A 609 22.85 29.54 -0.56
C CYS A 609 22.22 28.45 -1.45
N ASP A 610 22.67 27.20 -1.29
CA ASP A 610 22.33 26.11 -2.19
C ASP A 610 20.95 25.52 -1.89
N THR A 611 20.13 25.36 -2.92
CA THR A 611 18.84 24.66 -2.84
C THR A 611 19.02 23.15 -2.72
N PHE A 612 18.08 22.48 -2.03
CA PHE A 612 18.03 21.02 -1.96
C PHE A 612 17.91 20.40 -3.36
N ASP A 613 18.73 19.38 -3.65
CA ASP A 613 18.69 18.63 -4.90
C ASP A 613 17.95 17.31 -4.67
N LEU A 614 16.75 17.19 -5.24
CA LEU A 614 15.88 16.01 -5.13
C LEU A 614 16.50 14.73 -5.73
N GLU A 615 17.47 14.86 -6.64
CA GLU A 615 18.16 13.73 -7.28
C GLU A 615 19.46 13.34 -6.53
N LYS A 616 19.81 14.07 -5.48
CA LYS A 616 21.02 13.85 -4.69
C LYS A 616 20.72 13.02 -3.43
N ASP A 617 21.17 11.77 -3.42
CA ASP A 617 21.50 11.09 -2.16
C ASP A 617 22.55 11.92 -1.39
N TYR A 618 22.17 12.41 -0.21
CA TYR A 618 23.03 13.03 0.78
C TYR A 618 23.56 11.97 1.76
N SER A 619 24.79 12.13 2.25
CA SER A 619 25.45 11.19 3.16
C SER A 619 25.07 11.35 4.63
N ASN A 620 24.59 12.53 5.02
CA ASN A 620 24.12 12.82 6.38
C ASN A 620 23.01 13.88 6.33
N LEU A 621 21.86 13.56 6.89
CA LEU A 621 20.66 14.40 7.04
C LEU A 621 20.09 14.12 8.43
N HIS A 622 19.48 15.13 9.05
CA HIS A 622 18.70 14.93 10.28
C HIS A 622 17.25 14.63 9.89
N HIS A 623 16.72 13.48 10.30
CA HIS A 623 15.38 13.01 9.96
C HIS A 623 14.46 13.06 11.18
N VAL A 624 13.21 13.47 10.94
CA VAL A 624 12.10 13.49 11.92
C VAL A 624 10.88 12.80 11.31
N PHE A 625 10.14 12.00 12.07
CA PHE A 625 8.86 11.44 11.63
C PHE A 625 7.78 12.52 11.64
N VAL A 626 7.14 12.80 10.50
CA VAL A 626 6.08 13.83 10.44
C VAL A 626 4.70 13.28 10.14
N ALA A 627 4.61 12.15 9.43
CA ALA A 627 3.34 11.46 9.23
C ALA A 627 3.47 9.95 9.01
N ARG A 628 2.39 9.23 9.33
CA ARG A 628 2.18 7.82 8.99
C ARG A 628 1.14 7.69 7.87
N LEU A 629 1.46 6.94 6.82
CA LEU A 629 0.54 6.61 5.73
C LEU A 629 -0.22 5.33 6.09
N VAL A 630 -1.44 5.49 6.61
CA VAL A 630 -2.27 4.40 7.15
C VAL A 630 -2.89 3.55 6.02
N GLY A 631 -3.17 2.27 6.28
CA GLY A 631 -4.00 1.42 5.40
C GLY A 631 -3.29 0.66 4.28
N LEU A 632 -1.98 0.85 4.12
CA LEU A 632 -1.13 0.04 3.24
C LEU A 632 -0.63 -1.22 3.96
N ASP A 633 -0.92 -2.39 3.40
CA ASP A 633 -0.40 -3.68 3.88
C ASP A 633 0.97 -3.97 3.25
N LEU A 634 2.03 -3.92 4.05
CA LEU A 634 3.41 -4.24 3.65
C LEU A 634 3.83 -5.68 3.99
N PHE A 635 3.01 -6.42 4.75
CA PHE A 635 3.30 -7.78 5.18
C PHE A 635 2.92 -8.79 4.09
N ASN A 636 1.79 -8.58 3.42
CA ASN A 636 1.24 -9.48 2.41
C ASN A 636 1.26 -8.86 0.99
N LEU A 637 2.46 -8.50 0.52
CA LEU A 637 2.67 -7.93 -0.80
C LEU A 637 2.65 -8.99 -1.91
N SER A 638 2.05 -8.63 -3.06
CA SER A 638 2.08 -9.45 -4.27
C SER A 638 3.49 -9.50 -4.89
N SER A 639 3.69 -10.38 -5.88
CA SER A 639 4.94 -10.43 -6.66
C SER A 639 5.24 -9.19 -7.50
N LEU A 640 4.28 -8.26 -7.65
CA LEU A 640 4.52 -6.94 -8.24
C LEU A 640 5.03 -5.92 -7.22
N GLY A 641 4.93 -6.21 -5.91
CA GLY A 641 5.25 -5.27 -4.84
C GLY A 641 4.25 -4.12 -4.72
N VAL A 642 4.73 -3.02 -4.13
CA VAL A 642 4.04 -1.71 -4.13
C VAL A 642 4.51 -0.89 -5.34
N ARG A 643 3.57 -0.25 -6.06
CA ARG A 643 3.88 0.87 -6.97
C ARG A 643 3.54 2.18 -6.28
N MET A 644 4.27 3.24 -6.61
CA MET A 644 4.11 4.56 -5.99
C MET A 644 4.28 5.66 -7.03
N ALA A 645 3.31 6.57 -7.07
CA ALA A 645 3.34 7.81 -7.83
C ALA A 645 3.10 9.00 -6.91
N VAL A 646 3.56 10.17 -7.33
CA VAL A 646 3.46 11.43 -6.59
C VAL A 646 2.95 12.48 -7.58
N SER A 647 2.02 13.34 -7.15
CA SER A 647 1.48 14.38 -8.05
C SER A 647 2.53 15.47 -8.36
N PRO A 648 2.37 16.22 -9.46
CA PRO A 648 3.27 17.32 -9.84
C PRO A 648 3.71 18.28 -8.72
N HIS A 649 2.78 18.66 -7.84
CA HIS A 649 3.02 19.58 -6.72
C HIS A 649 3.17 18.84 -5.37
N SER A 650 3.22 17.51 -5.40
CA SER A 650 3.34 16.64 -4.23
C SER A 650 2.24 16.80 -3.17
N HIS A 651 1.03 17.21 -3.59
CA HIS A 651 -0.18 17.20 -2.74
C HIS A 651 -0.91 15.85 -2.75
N ARG A 652 -0.48 14.90 -3.59
CA ARG A 652 -0.93 13.51 -3.59
C ARG A 652 0.25 12.56 -3.57
N ILE A 653 0.07 11.48 -2.83
CA ILE A 653 0.81 10.23 -3.06
C ILE A 653 -0.23 9.18 -3.40
N ALA A 654 -0.01 8.44 -4.48
CA ALA A 654 -0.78 7.25 -4.81
C ALA A 654 0.12 6.03 -4.65
N MET A 655 -0.35 5.00 -3.96
CA MET A 655 0.31 3.71 -3.90
C MET A 655 -0.66 2.58 -4.20
N THR A 656 -0.16 1.51 -4.81
CA THR A 656 -0.98 0.33 -5.12
C THR A 656 -0.43 -0.92 -4.48
N SER A 657 -1.33 -1.78 -4.00
CA SER A 657 -1.01 -3.16 -3.68
C SER A 657 -1.92 -4.07 -4.50
N TRP A 658 -1.32 -4.72 -5.50
CA TRP A 658 -1.98 -5.58 -6.48
C TRP A 658 -3.10 -4.87 -7.28
N LYS A 659 -4.34 -4.86 -6.78
CA LYS A 659 -5.51 -4.23 -7.43
C LYS A 659 -6.10 -3.03 -6.67
N ARG A 660 -5.63 -2.78 -5.44
CA ARG A 660 -6.11 -1.68 -4.60
C ARG A 660 -5.27 -0.44 -4.89
N VAL A 661 -5.93 0.68 -5.22
CA VAL A 661 -5.29 1.98 -5.46
C VAL A 661 -5.65 2.91 -4.31
N LEU A 662 -4.65 3.27 -3.51
CA LEU A 662 -4.80 4.14 -2.35
C LEU A 662 -4.17 5.49 -2.67
N VAL A 663 -4.90 6.58 -2.40
CA VAL A 663 -4.42 7.96 -2.59
C VAL A 663 -4.51 8.72 -1.29
N TRP A 664 -3.37 9.24 -0.83
CA TRP A 664 -3.26 10.13 0.33
C TRP A 664 -3.18 11.57 -0.17
N ALA A 665 -3.92 12.47 0.47
CA ALA A 665 -3.80 13.90 0.28
C ALA A 665 -2.91 14.54 1.36
N ILE A 666 -1.98 15.38 0.93
CA ILE A 666 -0.94 16.00 1.76
C ILE A 666 -0.89 17.50 1.45
N ASP A 667 -0.67 18.32 2.47
CA ASP A 667 -0.21 19.70 2.31
C ASP A 667 1.29 19.73 2.64
N SER A 668 2.13 19.74 1.62
CA SER A 668 3.59 19.62 1.79
C SER A 668 4.18 20.81 2.56
N LYS A 669 3.57 22.00 2.45
CA LYS A 669 3.99 23.20 3.20
C LYS A 669 3.75 23.04 4.70
N ALA A 670 2.66 22.40 5.11
CA ALA A 670 2.34 22.16 6.53
C ALA A 670 3.41 21.35 7.29
N PHE A 671 4.26 20.60 6.58
CA PHE A 671 5.35 19.81 7.14
C PHE A 671 6.75 20.43 6.95
N LEU A 672 6.87 21.42 6.05
CA LEU A 672 8.17 21.99 5.63
C LEU A 672 8.36 23.46 6.04
N ASP A 673 7.28 24.24 6.17
CA ASP A 673 7.31 25.68 6.39
C ASP A 673 6.75 26.07 7.78
N PRO A 674 7.61 26.49 8.73
CA PRO A 674 7.17 26.93 10.06
C PRO A 674 6.51 28.32 10.07
N GLY A 675 6.63 29.10 8.99
CA GLY A 675 6.13 30.48 8.91
C GLY A 675 4.60 30.58 8.78
N THR A 676 3.91 29.45 8.63
CA THR A 676 2.45 29.38 8.42
C THR A 676 1.62 29.38 9.71
N LEU A 677 2.22 29.78 10.84
CA LEU A 677 1.66 29.63 12.18
C LEU A 677 1.15 30.96 12.76
N PRO A 678 -0.19 31.17 12.86
CA PRO A 678 -0.75 32.39 13.44
C PRO A 678 -0.87 32.26 14.97
N GLU A 679 -0.29 33.24 15.66
CA GLU A 679 -0.23 33.45 17.12
C GLU A 679 0.75 32.55 17.89
N GLY A 680 1.65 33.21 18.62
CA GLY A 680 2.78 32.62 19.34
C GLY A 680 4.04 32.55 18.47
N THR A 681 5.14 33.19 18.89
CA THR A 681 6.46 32.86 18.37
C THR A 681 6.78 31.43 18.75
N VAL A 682 6.84 30.53 17.76
CA VAL A 682 7.32 29.17 17.98
C VAL A 682 8.77 29.25 18.48
N PRO A 683 9.13 28.65 19.63
CA PRO A 683 10.46 28.82 20.19
C PRO A 683 11.47 27.94 19.45
N GLY A 684 12.43 28.57 18.77
CA GLY A 684 13.64 27.95 18.25
C GLY A 684 13.45 26.63 17.49
N ASP A 685 14.28 25.63 17.83
CA ASP A 685 14.33 24.29 17.23
C ASP A 685 12.96 23.58 17.12
N TYR A 686 11.97 23.94 17.96
CA TYR A 686 10.60 23.42 17.86
C TYR A 686 9.98 23.64 16.47
N ALA A 687 10.32 24.75 15.80
CA ALA A 687 9.85 25.04 14.43
C ALA A 687 10.35 24.02 13.39
N TYR A 688 11.51 23.41 13.64
CA TYR A 688 12.17 22.52 12.69
C TYR A 688 12.06 21.05 13.06
N LEU A 689 12.05 20.71 14.35
CA LEU A 689 12.04 19.35 14.87
C LEU A 689 10.65 18.93 15.41
N GLU A 690 10.17 19.56 16.48
CA GLU A 690 9.02 19.04 17.26
C GLU A 690 7.63 19.42 16.70
N GLY A 691 7.49 20.60 16.06
CA GLY A 691 6.21 21.18 15.64
C GLY A 691 5.72 20.78 14.24
N CYS A 692 6.27 19.72 13.64
CA CYS A 692 6.00 19.37 12.25
C CYS A 692 4.55 18.91 12.02
N GLY A 693 3.79 19.60 11.14
CA GLY A 693 2.37 19.31 10.97
C GLY A 693 1.47 19.84 12.12
N TYR A 694 1.97 20.73 12.96
CA TYR A 694 1.17 21.39 13.99
C TYR A 694 -0.04 22.12 13.36
N ARG A 695 -1.21 21.99 13.99
CA ARG A 695 -2.54 22.41 13.48
C ARG A 695 -3.00 21.78 12.14
N TYR A 696 -2.29 20.79 11.60
CA TYR A 696 -2.74 20.05 10.41
C TYR A 696 -4.11 19.38 10.63
N TYR A 697 -4.39 18.96 11.87
CA TYR A 697 -5.75 18.74 12.40
C TYR A 697 -5.94 19.62 13.64
N GLN A 698 -7.13 20.18 13.87
CA GLN A 698 -7.40 20.97 15.10
C GLN A 698 -8.01 20.13 16.24
N SER A 699 -8.69 19.02 15.94
CA SER A 699 -9.47 18.25 16.92
C SER A 699 -8.91 16.87 17.29
N ASN A 700 -7.82 16.42 16.65
CA ASN A 700 -7.16 15.15 16.99
C ASN A 700 -5.97 15.41 17.92
N PRO A 701 -5.84 14.67 19.03
CA PRO A 701 -4.54 14.54 19.69
C PRO A 701 -3.55 13.87 18.71
N LEU A 702 -2.28 14.28 18.76
CA LEU A 702 -1.20 13.59 18.04
C LEU A 702 -0.96 12.26 18.75
N ASP A 703 -1.49 11.17 18.19
CA ASP A 703 -1.59 9.88 18.91
C ASP A 703 -0.22 9.20 19.11
N GLN A 704 0.79 9.55 18.31
CA GLN A 704 2.16 8.97 18.32
C GLN A 704 3.23 9.96 17.82
N GLU A 705 3.25 11.21 18.31
CA GLU A 705 4.16 12.31 17.89
C GLU A 705 4.05 12.76 16.41
N MET A 706 3.40 11.96 15.55
CA MET A 706 3.29 12.19 14.10
C MET A 706 1.83 12.18 13.63
N VAL A 707 1.58 12.78 12.46
CA VAL A 707 0.24 12.90 11.88
C VAL A 707 -0.21 11.60 11.20
N GLU A 708 -1.39 11.07 11.51
CA GLU A 708 -1.97 9.97 10.74
C GLU A 708 -2.69 10.46 9.46
N LEU A 709 -2.25 9.95 8.31
CA LEU A 709 -2.84 10.23 7.00
C LEU A 709 -3.59 9.00 6.50
N HIS A 710 -4.90 9.16 6.35
CA HIS A 710 -5.80 8.11 5.86
C HIS A 710 -6.00 8.25 4.34
N PRO A 711 -5.92 7.16 3.55
CA PRO A 711 -6.11 7.20 2.11
C PRO A 711 -7.57 7.09 1.73
N VAL A 712 -7.90 7.66 0.57
CA VAL A 712 -9.06 7.28 -0.22
C VAL A 712 -8.70 6.09 -1.10
N GLU A 713 -9.56 5.08 -1.14
CA GLU A 713 -9.43 3.94 -2.05
C GLU A 713 -10.24 4.21 -3.31
N LEU A 714 -9.56 4.30 -4.46
CA LEU A 714 -10.22 4.54 -5.75
C LEU A 714 -10.88 3.25 -6.27
N PRO A 715 -11.90 3.37 -7.16
CA PRO A 715 -12.57 2.21 -7.75
C PRO A 715 -11.61 1.21 -8.41
N GLU A 716 -11.78 -0.08 -8.11
CA GLU A 716 -10.94 -1.16 -8.65
C GLU A 716 -11.02 -1.22 -10.19
N ALA A 717 -9.86 -1.12 -10.86
CA ALA A 717 -9.78 -1.15 -12.32
C ALA A 717 -8.92 -2.27 -12.91
N GLY A 718 -8.43 -3.20 -12.07
CA GLY A 718 -7.57 -4.30 -12.50
C GLY A 718 -6.32 -4.44 -11.62
N VAL A 719 -5.43 -5.34 -12.01
CA VAL A 719 -4.09 -5.48 -11.44
C VAL A 719 -3.20 -4.37 -11.99
N VAL A 720 -2.65 -3.52 -11.12
CA VAL A 720 -1.80 -2.40 -11.52
C VAL A 720 -0.34 -2.86 -11.68
N PHE A 721 0.23 -2.63 -12.86
CA PHE A 721 1.63 -2.88 -13.17
C PHE A 721 2.49 -1.62 -13.02
N GLU A 722 1.96 -0.46 -13.42
CA GLU A 722 2.64 0.83 -13.33
C GLU A 722 1.65 1.97 -13.09
N LEU A 723 2.12 3.07 -12.47
CA LEU A 723 1.29 4.16 -11.95
C LEU A 723 1.96 5.52 -12.15
N ALA A 724 1.24 6.52 -12.66
CA ALA A 724 1.77 7.89 -12.77
C ALA A 724 0.66 8.96 -12.72
N PHE A 725 0.95 10.10 -12.11
CA PHE A 725 0.09 11.29 -12.18
C PHE A 725 0.39 12.10 -13.43
N ARG A 726 -0.66 12.66 -14.04
CA ARG A 726 -0.55 13.69 -15.11
C ARG A 726 -0.88 15.09 -14.58
N GLU A 727 -1.85 15.19 -13.69
CA GLU A 727 -2.26 16.42 -13.00
C GLU A 727 -2.53 16.09 -11.52
N GLU A 728 -2.80 17.07 -10.65
CA GLU A 728 -3.00 16.81 -9.21
C GLU A 728 -4.12 15.80 -8.92
N ASP A 729 -5.27 15.95 -9.59
CA ASP A 729 -6.42 15.07 -9.39
C ASP A 729 -6.69 14.15 -10.62
N GLU A 730 -5.64 13.90 -11.42
CA GLU A 730 -5.67 12.99 -12.58
C GLU A 730 -4.55 11.94 -12.50
N LEU A 731 -4.94 10.72 -12.17
CA LEU A 731 -4.07 9.56 -11.96
C LEU A 731 -4.26 8.55 -13.09
N TRP A 732 -3.16 8.02 -13.61
CA TRP A 732 -3.16 6.99 -14.65
C TRP A 732 -2.45 5.72 -14.15
N ALA A 733 -2.94 4.56 -14.56
CA ALA A 733 -2.28 3.28 -14.33
C ALA A 733 -2.30 2.40 -15.58
N TRP A 734 -1.21 1.64 -15.76
CA TRP A 734 -1.20 0.52 -16.67
C TRP A 734 -1.66 -0.74 -15.92
N THR A 735 -2.71 -1.40 -16.40
CA THR A 735 -3.39 -2.51 -15.71
C THR A 735 -3.55 -3.75 -16.59
N ASP A 736 -3.91 -4.90 -16.02
CA ASP A 736 -4.31 -6.12 -16.77
C ASP A 736 -5.60 -5.96 -17.61
N ARG A 737 -6.24 -4.79 -17.56
CA ARG A 737 -7.41 -4.42 -18.37
C ARG A 737 -7.12 -3.31 -19.39
N GLY A 738 -5.87 -2.85 -19.49
CA GLY A 738 -5.47 -1.72 -20.32
C GLY A 738 -5.02 -0.51 -19.53
N LEU A 739 -4.97 0.64 -20.20
CA LEU A 739 -4.59 1.91 -19.61
C LEU A 739 -5.81 2.53 -18.94
N VAL A 740 -5.75 2.80 -17.64
CA VAL A 740 -6.87 3.36 -16.86
C VAL A 740 -6.50 4.76 -16.39
N LYS A 741 -7.49 5.66 -16.42
CA LYS A 741 -7.44 7.01 -15.90
C LYS A 741 -8.52 7.19 -14.85
N TRP A 742 -8.16 7.69 -13.67
CA TRP A 742 -9.09 8.22 -12.67
C TRP A 742 -9.01 9.74 -12.63
N LYS A 743 -10.17 10.40 -12.59
CA LYS A 743 -10.29 11.84 -12.31
C LYS A 743 -11.16 12.03 -11.08
N PHE A 744 -10.63 12.64 -10.02
CA PHE A 744 -11.32 12.76 -8.73
C PHE A 744 -11.33 14.19 -8.17
N GLY A 745 -11.05 15.17 -9.02
CA GLY A 745 -11.16 16.60 -8.70
C GLY A 745 -12.62 17.09 -8.59
N PRO A 746 -12.84 18.40 -8.44
CA PRO A 746 -14.14 18.97 -8.03
C PRO A 746 -15.26 18.85 -9.08
N GLY A 747 -14.91 18.48 -10.32
CA GLY A 747 -15.87 18.25 -11.40
C GLY A 747 -16.18 16.77 -11.67
N ALA A 748 -15.70 15.85 -10.83
CA ALA A 748 -15.95 14.41 -10.98
C ALA A 748 -17.37 14.06 -10.50
N TYR A 749 -18.04 13.15 -11.22
CA TYR A 749 -19.45 12.80 -11.00
C TYR A 749 -19.72 11.30 -11.07
N GLY A 750 -18.69 10.47 -11.16
CA GLY A 750 -18.77 9.01 -11.24
C GLY A 750 -18.91 8.48 -12.66
N GLY A 751 -18.46 9.22 -13.68
CA GLY A 751 -18.45 8.79 -15.08
C GLY A 751 -17.69 7.48 -15.29
N ARG A 752 -18.15 6.61 -16.21
CA ARG A 752 -17.54 5.30 -16.51
C ARG A 752 -17.51 5.07 -18.01
N ASP A 753 -16.38 5.38 -18.63
CA ASP A 753 -16.21 5.32 -20.07
C ASP A 753 -15.15 4.29 -20.47
N THR A 754 -15.26 3.76 -21.69
CA THR A 754 -14.29 2.80 -22.25
C THR A 754 -14.08 3.08 -23.74
N ALA A 755 -12.81 3.10 -24.15
CA ALA A 755 -12.36 3.33 -25.51
C ALA A 755 -11.25 2.33 -25.88
N MET A 756 -10.80 2.36 -27.13
CA MET A 756 -9.62 1.62 -27.60
C MET A 756 -8.35 2.48 -27.53
N LEU A 757 -7.18 1.84 -27.51
CA LEU A 757 -5.87 2.46 -27.73
C LEU A 757 -5.55 2.51 -29.23
N ASP A 758 -6.09 3.53 -29.89
CA ASP A 758 -5.93 3.81 -31.32
C ASP A 758 -4.69 4.68 -31.63
#